data_AF-A0AAU7Z6X3-F1
#
_entry.id   AF-A0AAU7Z6X3-F1
#
_cell.length_a   1.000
_cell.length_b   1.000
_cell.length_c   1.000
_cell.angle_alpha   90.00
_cell.angle_beta   90.00
_cell.angle_gamma   90.00
#
_symmetry.space_group_name_H-M   'P 1'
#
loop_
_entity.id
_entity.type
_entity.pdbx_description
1 polymer ?
#
loop_
_entity_poly.entity_id
_entity_poly.type
_entity_poly.pdbx_seq_one_letter_code
_entity_poly.pdbx_strand_id
1 'polypeptide(L)'
;MCPIECSAAGPAAKQGISQYSLTQWGHRDGLPSAAIYAIAQTPDGFLWLGTADGLIRFDGIRFFQVPLMGKGDTAFGKVKALAASADGALWVGTETGILVRIDGPAMKSLTLNLPISSIRERPDSLIEVEASNQVFRVSPATMQVTTTCQVRSASALVSAPHPPQSMPLAKVDPTECGLQSAHNIAPSILDRTHLASDQIRSILPDTDGNLWLATRESGVIRVSTTVGEARAEKEQFSVVDGLSSDSVWTLFQDREHNLWIGTQNGLNRLRYDKFATMTRRSGLLSDNMTSLAVVGSKVFAGSAVGLNEITATGAKSVLRESILSLTGGIDGTLFAGTPHGLSVVKDGRSHVVQPGVQVTQITSIAQSSTGELWFYDQHGGLFRWEPGQVAIAVTTPALQSKAVSVIAAGTHGEVWFGLSTGEIVLYNGVTFHQFTAADHLPGGSPHAISADSDGGVWIASERGLARYSGGRFTSWSRKNGLPGSRVLWAVPGPGGRLWLGYNIGVASVTVSDLLHAATDPKFLVPYDFYDDGDGLHNNPDLHGSTPVAVLPDGRIWLTTSEGLATIDPAHIRKNPVPPPVQIVQLTVDDANVEVARAITLPPLTRRIEINYTGLSFINPRKVTFRYRLLGFDAQWNAESTRRFATYTNLPPGKYRFEVLAANDDGVWSTEPAALDFTLLPAFYQTKWFIALCLLALLLAILLLVRFRIRSVADGLRRRFEERLDERTRVAQDLHDNLLQDVMGISLQLEIADELTPPGAAGKPILSRALQLSESALAKGRGALTTLRATMVSAQDVLQTLKLTATHFTEDRHQAIRYITEGTELPLRAGVGDEIIQIACEALRNALKHTRGRVEVRLSYTSNVFTLHVEDEGPGITQPILDAGVPGHFGIVGMRERASRIAATLTIESKHDNGTRIRLVVPGHMAYPDHKARPSIWRKLQTRWSSTHRQP
;
A
#
# COMPACT_ATOMS: atom_id res chain seq x y z
N MET A 1 29.45 -41.40 8.52
CA MET A 1 28.77 -42.51 7.83
C MET A 1 27.27 -42.41 8.09
N CYS A 2 26.52 -41.88 7.13
CA CYS A 2 25.07 -42.00 7.03
C CYS A 2 24.82 -42.35 5.56
N PRO A 3 24.14 -43.47 5.24
CA PRO A 3 23.90 -43.85 3.86
C PRO A 3 22.71 -43.05 3.33
N ILE A 4 22.94 -42.26 2.29
CA ILE A 4 21.86 -41.72 1.47
C ILE A 4 21.55 -42.82 0.44
N GLU A 5 20.41 -43.47 0.60
CA GLU A 5 19.85 -44.35 -0.43
C GLU A 5 19.49 -43.49 -1.64
N CYS A 6 20.32 -43.57 -2.69
CA CYS A 6 19.94 -43.11 -4.02
C CYS A 6 18.78 -44.00 -4.52
N SER A 7 17.57 -43.47 -4.46
CA SER A 7 16.47 -43.94 -5.30
C SER A 7 16.90 -43.78 -6.76
N ALA A 8 17.23 -44.89 -7.41
CA ALA A 8 17.48 -44.93 -8.84
C ALA A 8 16.19 -44.53 -9.58
N ALA A 9 16.10 -43.27 -9.99
CA ALA A 9 15.16 -42.84 -11.00
C ALA A 9 15.45 -43.67 -12.28
N GLY A 10 14.42 -44.28 -12.85
CA GLY A 10 14.54 -45.00 -14.12
C GLY A 10 15.14 -44.11 -15.22
N PRO A 11 15.68 -44.69 -16.31
CA PRO A 11 16.33 -43.92 -17.35
C PRO A 11 15.34 -42.90 -17.92
N ALA A 12 15.55 -41.62 -17.61
CA ALA A 12 14.86 -40.52 -18.26
C ALA A 12 15.06 -40.67 -19.77
N ALA A 13 13.98 -40.58 -20.56
CA ALA A 13 14.05 -40.61 -22.00
C ALA A 13 15.15 -39.63 -22.47
N LYS A 14 16.09 -40.10 -23.32
CA LYS A 14 17.19 -39.28 -23.85
C LYS A 14 16.61 -37.99 -24.43
N GLN A 15 16.99 -36.87 -23.83
CA GLN A 15 16.44 -35.54 -24.10
C GLN A 15 17.14 -34.96 -25.32
N GLY A 16 16.40 -34.82 -26.43
CA GLY A 16 16.93 -34.25 -27.66
C GLY A 16 16.99 -32.73 -27.66
N ILE A 17 17.85 -32.17 -28.51
CA ILE A 17 18.05 -30.74 -28.72
C ILE A 17 16.75 -29.92 -28.94
N SER A 18 15.70 -30.54 -29.50
CA SER A 18 14.41 -29.88 -29.82
C SER A 18 13.62 -29.39 -28.59
N GLN A 19 14.00 -29.82 -27.39
CA GLN A 19 13.39 -29.40 -26.13
C GLN A 19 14.01 -28.09 -25.57
N TYR A 20 15.14 -27.65 -26.11
CA TYR A 20 15.79 -26.41 -25.71
C TYR A 20 15.31 -25.24 -26.58
N SER A 21 14.93 -24.12 -25.95
CA SER A 21 14.79 -22.85 -26.66
C SER A 21 16.02 -21.99 -26.51
N LEU A 22 16.37 -21.32 -27.61
CA LEU A 22 17.44 -20.37 -27.70
C LEU A 22 16.85 -18.95 -27.76
N THR A 23 17.15 -18.15 -26.73
CA THR A 23 16.88 -16.71 -26.73
C THR A 23 18.18 -15.96 -26.98
N GLN A 24 18.18 -14.98 -27.89
CA GLN A 24 19.34 -14.13 -28.16
C GLN A 24 19.05 -12.66 -27.80
N TRP A 25 20.08 -11.96 -27.35
CA TRP A 25 20.08 -10.52 -27.15
C TRP A 25 21.27 -9.91 -27.90
N GLY A 26 20.96 -8.94 -28.75
CA GLY A 26 21.95 -8.13 -29.46
C GLY A 26 21.70 -6.64 -29.28
N HIS A 27 22.34 -5.82 -30.11
CA HIS A 27 22.22 -4.35 -30.04
C HIS A 27 20.77 -3.85 -30.18
N ARG A 28 19.92 -4.57 -30.93
CA ARG A 28 18.50 -4.22 -31.11
C ARG A 28 17.68 -4.39 -29.82
N ASP A 29 18.14 -5.26 -28.92
CA ASP A 29 17.50 -5.57 -27.64
C ASP A 29 18.03 -4.70 -26.49
N GLY A 30 18.87 -3.71 -26.81
CA GLY A 30 19.47 -2.81 -25.85
C GLY A 30 20.78 -3.29 -25.24
N LEU A 31 21.40 -4.37 -25.78
CA LEU A 31 22.75 -4.79 -25.37
C LEU A 31 23.78 -3.76 -25.89
N PRO A 32 24.50 -3.04 -25.01
CA PRO A 32 25.45 -1.97 -25.40
C PRO A 32 26.61 -2.44 -26.27
N SER A 33 27.10 -3.66 -26.06
CA SER A 33 28.31 -4.18 -26.70
C SER A 33 28.07 -5.57 -27.26
N ALA A 34 28.53 -5.83 -28.48
CA ALA A 34 28.23 -7.08 -29.20
C ALA A 34 28.97 -8.30 -28.63
N ALA A 35 30.25 -8.15 -28.26
CA ALA A 35 31.08 -9.28 -27.83
C ALA A 35 30.98 -9.52 -26.32
N ILE A 36 30.60 -10.73 -25.92
CA ILE A 36 30.52 -11.16 -24.52
C ILE A 36 31.65 -12.14 -24.24
N TYR A 37 32.65 -11.71 -23.45
CA TYR A 37 33.85 -12.51 -23.15
C TYR A 37 33.72 -13.35 -21.89
N ALA A 38 32.99 -12.86 -20.89
CA ALA A 38 32.84 -13.52 -19.59
C ALA A 38 31.44 -13.30 -19.04
N ILE A 39 30.94 -14.28 -18.29
CA ILE A 39 29.64 -14.23 -17.62
C ILE A 39 29.83 -14.74 -16.20
N ALA A 40 29.23 -14.07 -15.22
CA ALA A 40 29.18 -14.50 -13.83
C ALA A 40 27.83 -14.14 -13.19
N GLN A 41 27.43 -14.85 -12.14
CA GLN A 41 26.24 -14.53 -11.36
C GLN A 41 26.63 -14.30 -9.90
N THR A 42 26.27 -13.13 -9.35
CA THR A 42 26.50 -12.82 -7.93
C THR A 42 25.40 -13.43 -7.05
N PRO A 43 25.66 -13.65 -5.74
CA PRO A 43 24.67 -14.22 -4.81
C PRO A 43 23.34 -13.45 -4.77
N ASP A 44 23.39 -12.12 -4.95
CA ASP A 44 22.23 -11.22 -5.00
C ASP A 44 21.27 -11.47 -6.18
N GLY A 45 21.67 -12.28 -7.17
CA GLY A 45 20.85 -12.72 -8.29
C GLY A 45 21.28 -12.19 -9.65
N PHE A 46 22.04 -11.09 -9.72
CA PHE A 46 22.31 -10.43 -10.99
C PHE A 46 23.28 -11.22 -11.87
N LEU A 47 23.04 -11.19 -13.17
CA LEU A 47 24.01 -11.62 -14.16
C LEU A 47 24.95 -10.46 -14.51
N TRP A 48 26.23 -10.77 -14.63
CA TRP A 48 27.29 -9.84 -14.98
C TRP A 48 27.95 -10.29 -16.26
N LEU A 49 28.12 -9.37 -17.20
CA LEU A 49 28.66 -9.62 -18.54
C LEU A 49 29.91 -8.77 -18.73
N GLY A 50 31.01 -9.44 -19.05
CA GLY A 50 32.26 -8.81 -19.45
C GLY A 50 32.25 -8.59 -20.96
N THR A 51 32.37 -7.34 -21.40
CA THR A 51 32.24 -6.97 -22.81
C THR A 51 33.44 -6.17 -23.33
N ALA A 52 33.44 -5.88 -24.63
CA ALA A 52 34.46 -5.02 -25.22
C ALA A 52 34.39 -3.58 -24.69
N ASP A 53 33.20 -3.09 -24.34
CA ASP A 53 32.96 -1.71 -23.92
C ASP A 53 32.78 -1.57 -22.39
N GLY A 54 33.15 -2.60 -21.64
CA GLY A 54 33.16 -2.59 -20.18
C GLY A 54 32.26 -3.64 -19.55
N LEU A 55 31.80 -3.34 -18.33
CA LEU A 55 31.02 -4.24 -17.50
C LEU A 55 29.53 -3.93 -17.61
N ILE A 56 28.73 -4.97 -17.72
CA ILE A 56 27.28 -4.87 -17.80
C ILE A 56 26.67 -5.73 -16.71
N ARG A 57 25.68 -5.16 -16.01
CA ARG A 57 24.80 -5.89 -15.09
C ARG A 57 23.46 -6.13 -15.79
N PHE A 58 22.89 -7.31 -15.67
CA PHE A 58 21.68 -7.73 -16.36
C PHE A 58 20.68 -8.36 -15.39
N ASP A 59 19.42 -7.92 -15.45
CA ASP A 59 18.33 -8.38 -14.57
C ASP A 59 17.37 -9.38 -15.24
N GLY A 60 17.69 -9.83 -16.46
CA GLY A 60 16.83 -10.67 -17.30
C GLY A 60 15.97 -9.90 -18.29
N ILE A 61 15.83 -8.58 -18.11
CA ILE A 61 15.01 -7.71 -18.97
C ILE A 61 15.82 -6.49 -19.47
N ARG A 62 16.63 -5.88 -18.60
CA ARG A 62 17.36 -4.63 -18.84
C ARG A 62 18.85 -4.80 -18.60
N PHE A 63 19.64 -4.18 -19.47
CA PHE A 63 21.08 -4.06 -19.34
C PHE A 63 21.44 -2.73 -18.67
N PHE A 64 22.29 -2.80 -17.65
CA PHE A 64 22.83 -1.65 -16.93
C PHE A 64 24.35 -1.61 -17.12
N GLN A 65 24.85 -0.59 -17.82
CA GLN A 65 26.29 -0.41 -17.95
C GLN A 65 26.87 0.08 -16.63
N VAL A 66 27.91 -0.58 -16.14
CA VAL A 66 28.60 -0.20 -14.90
C VAL A 66 29.91 0.50 -15.27
N PRO A 67 30.05 1.80 -14.98
CA PRO A 67 31.23 2.57 -15.36
C PRO A 67 32.45 2.08 -14.57
N LEU A 68 33.44 1.62 -15.32
CA LEU A 68 34.74 1.16 -14.83
C LEU A 68 35.78 2.25 -15.07
N MET A 69 35.76 3.29 -14.22
CA MET A 69 36.67 4.43 -14.30
C MET A 69 37.86 4.29 -13.36
N GLY A 70 39.06 4.59 -13.86
CA GLY A 70 40.29 4.65 -13.07
C GLY A 70 40.44 5.92 -12.23
N LYS A 71 41.58 6.01 -11.51
CA LYS A 71 42.04 7.32 -11.01
C LYS A 71 42.50 8.14 -12.22
N GLY A 72 41.64 9.09 -12.65
CA GLY A 72 41.77 9.82 -13.92
C GLY A 72 40.78 9.28 -14.96
N ASP A 73 40.34 10.13 -15.90
CA ASP A 73 39.25 9.88 -16.88
C ASP A 73 39.50 8.74 -17.90
N THR A 74 40.36 7.76 -17.61
CA THR A 74 40.62 6.61 -18.49
C THR A 74 39.77 5.39 -18.09
N ALA A 75 39.01 4.86 -19.04
CA ALA A 75 38.23 3.64 -18.88
C ALA A 75 39.16 2.41 -18.76
N PHE A 76 38.80 1.43 -17.92
CA PHE A 76 39.63 0.23 -17.68
C PHE A 76 39.75 -0.74 -18.88
N GLY A 77 39.03 -0.49 -19.99
CA GLY A 77 39.13 -1.26 -21.23
C GLY A 77 38.25 -2.51 -21.27
N LYS A 78 38.55 -3.45 -22.18
CA LYS A 78 37.75 -4.68 -22.38
C LYS A 78 37.78 -5.54 -21.12
N VAL A 79 36.61 -6.00 -20.68
CA VAL A 79 36.49 -6.94 -19.56
C VAL A 79 36.55 -8.36 -20.09
N LYS A 80 37.60 -9.10 -19.72
CA LYS A 80 37.91 -10.44 -20.25
C LYS A 80 37.60 -11.58 -19.29
N ALA A 81 37.60 -11.29 -17.98
CA ALA A 81 37.35 -12.30 -16.96
C ALA A 81 36.43 -11.75 -15.86
N LEU A 82 35.53 -12.59 -15.35
CA LEU A 82 34.64 -12.30 -14.24
C LEU A 82 34.62 -13.48 -13.28
N ALA A 83 34.56 -13.20 -11.98
CA ALA A 83 34.30 -14.21 -10.97
C ALA A 83 33.45 -13.61 -9.84
N ALA A 84 32.31 -14.24 -9.54
CA ALA A 84 31.57 -13.93 -8.33
C ALA A 84 32.23 -14.63 -7.15
N SER A 85 32.36 -13.91 -6.04
CA SER A 85 32.95 -14.45 -4.81
C SER A 85 31.87 -14.82 -3.79
N ALA A 86 32.18 -15.77 -2.91
CA ALA A 86 31.26 -16.25 -1.87
C ALA A 86 30.86 -15.14 -0.88
N ASP A 87 31.67 -14.10 -0.73
CA ASP A 87 31.38 -12.93 0.10
C ASP A 87 30.41 -11.93 -0.53
N GLY A 88 29.95 -12.18 -1.75
CA GLY A 88 29.04 -11.32 -2.51
C GLY A 88 29.73 -10.34 -3.46
N ALA A 89 31.05 -10.21 -3.41
CA ALA A 89 31.78 -9.33 -4.30
C ALA A 89 31.92 -9.90 -5.73
N LEU A 90 32.04 -9.00 -6.70
CA LEU A 90 32.39 -9.34 -8.08
C LEU A 90 33.84 -8.96 -8.36
N TRP A 91 34.60 -9.92 -8.87
CA TRP A 91 35.95 -9.71 -9.39
C TRP A 91 35.92 -9.54 -10.90
N VAL A 92 36.62 -8.52 -11.39
CA VAL A 92 36.60 -8.10 -12.78
C VAL A 92 38.04 -7.97 -13.27
N GLY A 93 38.38 -8.70 -14.33
CA GLY A 93 39.69 -8.68 -14.97
C GLY A 93 39.63 -8.03 -16.33
N THR A 94 40.52 -7.08 -16.59
CA THR A 94 40.58 -6.35 -17.85
C THR A 94 41.76 -6.79 -18.74
N GLU A 95 41.64 -6.53 -20.05
CA GLU A 95 42.71 -6.73 -21.02
C GLU A 95 43.94 -5.84 -20.74
N THR A 96 43.74 -4.70 -20.06
CA THR A 96 44.81 -3.80 -19.63
C THR A 96 45.57 -4.30 -18.40
N GLY A 97 45.12 -5.40 -17.79
CA GLY A 97 45.75 -5.99 -16.60
C GLY A 97 45.35 -5.34 -15.29
N ILE A 98 44.17 -4.73 -15.23
CA ILE A 98 43.60 -4.16 -14.02
C ILE A 98 42.59 -5.16 -13.45
N LEU A 99 42.81 -5.53 -12.20
CA LEU A 99 41.89 -6.34 -11.41
C LEU A 99 41.03 -5.40 -10.55
N VAL A 100 39.71 -5.48 -10.69
CA VAL A 100 38.75 -4.68 -9.92
C VAL A 100 37.92 -5.61 -9.05
N ARG A 101 37.75 -5.26 -7.77
CA ARG A 101 36.78 -5.86 -6.85
C ARG A 101 35.64 -4.88 -6.63
N ILE A 102 34.43 -5.33 -6.88
CA ILE A 102 33.19 -4.56 -6.69
C ILE A 102 32.41 -5.18 -5.54
N ASP A 103 32.12 -4.39 -4.52
CA ASP A 103 31.34 -4.77 -3.33
C ASP A 103 30.26 -3.70 -3.09
N GLY A 104 29.04 -3.98 -3.55
CA GLY A 104 27.97 -2.97 -3.62
C GLY A 104 28.40 -1.74 -4.46
N PRO A 105 28.30 -0.51 -3.92
CA PRO A 105 28.78 0.69 -4.61
C PRO A 105 30.31 0.88 -4.52
N ALA A 106 31.01 0.12 -3.67
CA ALA A 106 32.44 0.29 -3.46
C ALA A 106 33.26 -0.46 -4.52
N MET A 107 34.24 0.22 -5.10
CA MET A 107 35.19 -0.37 -6.06
C MET A 107 36.63 -0.21 -5.58
N LYS A 108 37.39 -1.29 -5.64
CA LYS A 108 38.85 -1.30 -5.39
C LYS A 108 39.56 -1.90 -6.59
N SER A 109 40.71 -1.36 -6.97
CA SER A 109 41.49 -1.86 -8.11
C SER A 109 42.95 -2.15 -7.76
N LEU A 110 43.54 -3.11 -8.46
CA LEU A 110 44.93 -3.53 -8.40
C LEU A 110 45.47 -3.68 -9.83
N THR A 111 46.61 -3.07 -10.13
CA THR A 111 47.22 -3.15 -11.46
C THR A 111 48.30 -4.23 -11.50
N LEU A 112 48.11 -5.23 -12.36
CA LEU A 112 49.05 -6.33 -12.61
C LEU A 112 49.91 -6.12 -13.86
N ASN A 113 49.57 -5.14 -14.71
CA ASN A 113 50.25 -4.81 -15.98
C ASN A 113 50.39 -5.97 -16.98
N LEU A 114 49.59 -7.04 -16.81
CA LEU A 114 49.51 -8.18 -17.73
C LEU A 114 48.03 -8.46 -18.03
N PRO A 115 47.65 -8.69 -19.30
CA PRO A 115 46.27 -8.99 -19.68
C PRO A 115 45.71 -10.17 -18.88
N ILE A 116 44.60 -9.95 -18.18
CA ILE A 116 43.95 -10.96 -17.36
C ILE A 116 43.08 -11.84 -18.26
N SER A 117 43.29 -13.15 -18.22
CA SER A 117 42.55 -14.13 -19.02
C SER A 117 41.47 -14.84 -18.21
N SER A 118 41.72 -15.10 -16.92
CA SER A 118 40.81 -15.87 -16.06
C SER A 118 40.94 -15.45 -14.60
N ILE A 119 39.84 -15.58 -13.86
CA ILE A 119 39.76 -15.33 -12.42
C ILE A 119 39.00 -16.49 -11.78
N ARG A 120 39.50 -16.97 -10.64
CA ARG A 120 38.82 -17.99 -9.83
C ARG A 120 39.02 -17.74 -8.35
N GLU A 121 37.97 -17.94 -7.56
CA GLU A 121 38.09 -18.08 -6.11
C GLU A 121 38.48 -19.52 -5.74
N ARG A 122 39.50 -19.65 -4.89
CA ARG A 122 39.98 -20.93 -4.35
C ARG A 122 39.21 -21.31 -3.07
N PRO A 123 39.26 -22.59 -2.66
CA PRO A 123 38.66 -23.02 -1.38
C PRO A 123 39.24 -22.33 -0.14
N ASP A 124 40.44 -21.76 -0.22
CA ASP A 124 41.10 -20.98 0.84
C ASP A 124 40.75 -19.47 0.79
N SER A 125 39.73 -19.09 0.01
CA SER A 125 39.27 -17.72 -0.23
C SER A 125 40.30 -16.79 -0.89
N LEU A 126 41.45 -17.29 -1.36
CA LEU A 126 42.34 -16.50 -2.21
C LEU A 126 41.81 -16.44 -3.64
N ILE A 127 42.01 -15.30 -4.29
CA ILE A 127 41.64 -15.12 -5.69
C ILE A 127 42.85 -15.45 -6.55
N GLU A 128 42.69 -16.43 -7.40
CA GLU A 128 43.68 -16.82 -8.39
C GLU A 128 43.38 -16.10 -9.71
N VAL A 129 44.33 -15.30 -10.17
CA VAL A 129 44.23 -14.48 -11.38
C VAL A 129 45.29 -14.94 -12.36
N GLU A 130 44.84 -15.47 -13.48
CA GLU A 130 45.72 -15.82 -14.59
C GLU A 130 45.89 -14.59 -15.50
N ALA A 131 47.13 -14.20 -15.73
CA ALA A 131 47.46 -13.12 -16.63
C ALA A 131 48.67 -13.51 -17.51
N SER A 132 48.41 -13.68 -18.81
CA SER A 132 49.38 -14.20 -19.79
C SER A 132 49.98 -15.56 -19.35
N ASN A 133 51.26 -15.62 -18.99
CA ASN A 133 51.94 -16.85 -18.57
C ASN A 133 52.19 -16.90 -17.05
N GLN A 134 51.52 -16.04 -16.28
CA GLN A 134 51.69 -15.93 -14.84
C GLN A 134 50.36 -16.12 -14.11
N VAL A 135 50.43 -16.73 -12.94
CA VAL A 135 49.31 -16.84 -12.02
C VAL A 135 49.63 -16.03 -10.76
N PHE A 136 48.76 -15.08 -10.47
CA PHE A 136 48.82 -14.24 -9.28
C PHE A 136 47.80 -14.74 -8.26
N ARG A 137 48.19 -14.82 -6.99
CA ARG A 137 47.26 -15.06 -5.88
C ARG A 137 47.05 -13.77 -5.13
N VAL A 138 45.80 -13.32 -5.04
CA VAL A 138 45.42 -12.04 -4.46
C VAL A 138 44.57 -12.28 -3.22
N SER A 139 44.91 -11.61 -2.12
CA SER A 139 44.08 -11.63 -0.92
C SER A 139 42.88 -10.69 -1.08
N PRO A 140 41.63 -11.18 -0.91
CA PRO A 140 40.44 -10.33 -1.01
C PRO A 140 40.49 -9.13 -0.07
N ALA A 141 40.93 -9.34 1.17
CA ALA A 141 40.88 -8.32 2.22
C ALA A 141 41.82 -7.14 1.94
N THR A 142 43.05 -7.42 1.51
CA THR A 142 44.10 -6.40 1.33
C THR A 142 44.23 -5.90 -0.09
N MET A 143 43.65 -6.58 -1.10
CA MET A 143 43.87 -6.31 -2.53
C MET A 143 45.37 -6.33 -2.90
N GLN A 144 46.15 -7.23 -2.27
CA GLN A 144 47.58 -7.38 -2.53
C GLN A 144 47.91 -8.78 -3.05
N VAL A 145 48.90 -8.82 -3.95
CA VAL A 145 49.48 -10.08 -4.44
C VAL A 145 50.24 -10.75 -3.31
N THR A 146 49.86 -11.98 -3.00
CA THR A 146 50.47 -12.83 -1.96
C THR A 146 51.51 -13.79 -2.56
N THR A 147 51.30 -14.25 -3.79
CA THR A 147 52.20 -15.17 -4.48
C THR A 147 52.10 -14.99 -5.99
N THR A 148 53.23 -15.15 -6.69
CA THR A 148 53.29 -15.19 -8.15
C THR A 148 53.95 -16.48 -8.59
N CYS A 149 53.31 -17.21 -9.52
CA CYS A 149 53.82 -18.45 -10.10
C CYS A 149 53.93 -18.31 -11.62
N GLN A 150 55.00 -18.85 -12.23
CA GLN A 150 55.11 -18.94 -13.69
C GLN A 150 54.61 -20.30 -14.19
N VAL A 151 53.82 -20.29 -15.26
CA VAL A 151 53.32 -21.51 -15.90
C VAL A 151 54.29 -21.91 -17.03
N ARG A 152 54.85 -23.12 -16.97
CA ARG A 152 55.86 -23.61 -17.94
C ARG A 152 55.33 -23.98 -19.32
N SER A 153 54.03 -23.84 -19.57
CA SER A 153 53.42 -24.02 -20.90
C SER A 153 52.21 -23.10 -21.04
N ALA A 154 52.21 -22.25 -22.06
CA ALA A 154 51.13 -21.32 -22.38
C ALA A 154 49.91 -22.09 -22.91
N SER A 155 49.03 -22.52 -22.01
CA SER A 155 47.71 -23.04 -22.38
C SER A 155 46.69 -22.57 -21.35
N ALA A 156 45.75 -21.72 -21.80
CA ALA A 156 44.82 -20.91 -21.01
C ALA A 156 43.72 -21.75 -20.33
N LEU A 157 43.63 -21.74 -18.99
CA LEU A 157 42.69 -22.59 -18.24
C LEU A 157 41.23 -22.40 -18.70
N VAL A 158 40.56 -23.50 -19.04
CA VAL A 158 39.10 -23.54 -19.15
C VAL A 158 38.49 -23.32 -17.76
N SER A 159 37.56 -22.37 -17.64
CA SER A 159 36.84 -22.07 -16.39
C SER A 159 35.81 -23.15 -16.06
N ALA A 160 36.24 -24.34 -15.61
CA ALA A 160 35.32 -25.40 -15.21
C ALA A 160 35.04 -25.36 -13.69
N PRO A 161 33.87 -24.90 -13.19
CA PRO A 161 33.53 -25.08 -11.77
C PRO A 161 33.62 -26.57 -11.42
N HIS A 162 34.17 -26.89 -10.24
CA HIS A 162 34.60 -28.22 -9.77
C HIS A 162 34.13 -29.45 -10.59
N PRO A 163 35.04 -30.27 -11.16
CA PRO A 163 34.62 -31.56 -11.70
C PRO A 163 34.12 -32.47 -10.57
N PRO A 164 33.02 -33.23 -10.75
CA PRO A 164 32.62 -34.25 -9.80
C PRO A 164 33.74 -35.29 -9.65
N GLN A 165 33.95 -35.79 -8.43
CA GLN A 165 35.04 -36.72 -8.06
C GLN A 165 35.06 -38.06 -8.84
N SER A 166 34.10 -38.30 -9.74
CA SER A 166 33.90 -39.57 -10.44
C SER A 166 34.25 -39.56 -11.94
N MET A 167 34.90 -38.53 -12.48
CA MET A 167 35.27 -38.48 -13.91
C MET A 167 36.66 -39.08 -14.21
N PRO A 168 36.83 -39.86 -15.30
CA PRO A 168 38.14 -40.36 -15.74
C PRO A 168 38.89 -39.26 -16.49
N LEU A 169 39.33 -38.24 -15.78
CA LEU A 169 40.43 -37.37 -16.23
C LEU A 169 41.74 -38.07 -15.82
N ALA A 170 42.73 -38.08 -16.72
CA ALA A 170 43.94 -38.91 -16.61
C ALA A 170 44.70 -38.75 -15.26
N LYS A 171 45.41 -39.82 -14.86
CA LYS A 171 46.26 -39.90 -13.64
C LYS A 171 47.11 -38.64 -13.43
N VAL A 172 47.05 -38.15 -12.20
CA VAL A 172 47.61 -36.88 -11.70
C VAL A 172 49.06 -37.06 -11.23
N ASP A 173 50.01 -36.32 -11.81
CA ASP A 173 51.36 -36.15 -11.24
C ASP A 173 51.48 -34.79 -10.52
N PRO A 174 52.03 -34.75 -9.29
CA PRO A 174 52.12 -33.53 -8.50
C PRO A 174 53.36 -32.70 -8.87
N THR A 175 53.17 -31.45 -9.31
CA THR A 175 54.24 -30.44 -9.42
C THR A 175 54.01 -29.25 -8.49
N GLU A 176 55.09 -28.60 -8.06
CA GLU A 176 55.20 -27.65 -6.92
C GLU A 176 54.29 -26.40 -6.96
N CYS A 177 53.63 -26.07 -8.08
CA CYS A 177 52.66 -24.96 -8.12
C CYS A 177 51.19 -25.40 -8.00
N GLY A 178 50.90 -26.71 -8.01
CA GLY A 178 49.54 -27.26 -7.90
C GLY A 178 48.58 -26.84 -9.03
N LEU A 179 49.08 -26.15 -10.06
CA LEU A 179 48.32 -25.66 -11.20
C LEU A 179 48.43 -26.65 -12.35
N GLN A 180 47.42 -27.53 -12.47
CA GLN A 180 47.20 -28.29 -13.70
C GLN A 180 46.34 -27.45 -14.64
N SER A 181 46.80 -27.24 -15.87
CA SER A 181 45.92 -26.76 -16.92
C SER A 181 44.96 -27.91 -17.28
N ALA A 182 43.65 -27.67 -17.22
CA ALA A 182 42.61 -28.65 -17.55
C ALA A 182 42.53 -28.97 -19.06
N HIS A 183 43.66 -28.93 -19.79
CA HIS A 183 43.73 -29.01 -21.25
C HIS A 183 43.76 -30.43 -21.80
N ASN A 184 43.98 -31.45 -20.96
CA ASN A 184 43.85 -32.83 -21.42
C ASN A 184 42.38 -33.22 -21.43
N ILE A 185 41.63 -32.62 -22.37
CA ILE A 185 40.37 -33.19 -22.83
C ILE A 185 40.70 -34.63 -23.24
N ALA A 186 39.99 -35.59 -22.66
CA ALA A 186 40.24 -36.99 -22.97
C ALA A 186 40.24 -37.17 -24.51
N PRO A 187 41.23 -37.84 -25.12
CA PRO A 187 41.28 -38.05 -26.56
C PRO A 187 39.97 -38.63 -27.11
N SER A 188 39.28 -39.45 -26.31
CA SER A 188 37.95 -39.98 -26.61
C SER A 188 36.87 -38.91 -26.86
N ILE A 189 36.96 -37.71 -26.29
CA ILE A 189 36.01 -36.60 -26.51
C ILE A 189 36.39 -35.84 -27.79
N LEU A 190 37.68 -35.62 -28.04
CA LEU A 190 38.18 -35.00 -29.27
C LEU A 190 37.87 -35.88 -30.50
N ASP A 191 38.09 -37.19 -30.38
CA ASP A 191 37.75 -38.18 -31.42
C ASP A 191 36.24 -38.24 -31.70
N ARG A 192 35.39 -38.10 -30.67
CA ARG A 192 33.93 -38.08 -30.81
C ARG A 192 33.39 -36.80 -31.45
N THR A 193 34.11 -35.69 -31.32
CA THR A 193 33.67 -34.38 -31.84
C THR A 193 34.23 -34.06 -33.23
N HIS A 194 35.30 -34.75 -33.63
CA HIS A 194 36.16 -34.43 -34.77
C HIS A 194 36.71 -32.99 -34.71
N LEU A 195 36.89 -32.45 -33.50
CA LEU A 195 37.45 -31.12 -33.27
C LEU A 195 38.90 -31.22 -32.80
N ALA A 196 39.73 -30.29 -33.25
CA ALA A 196 41.05 -30.09 -32.68
C ALA A 196 40.95 -29.35 -31.34
N SER A 197 41.86 -29.66 -30.40
CA SER A 197 41.86 -29.08 -29.05
C SER A 197 41.94 -27.56 -29.04
N ASP A 198 42.54 -26.94 -30.05
CA ASP A 198 42.72 -25.49 -30.19
C ASP A 198 41.44 -24.77 -30.66
N GLN A 199 40.46 -25.52 -31.17
CA GLN A 199 39.16 -24.97 -31.57
C GLN A 199 38.17 -24.84 -30.40
N ILE A 200 38.44 -25.45 -29.25
CA ILE A 200 37.59 -25.40 -28.06
C ILE A 200 38.06 -24.25 -27.15
N ARG A 201 37.15 -23.37 -26.75
CA ARG A 201 37.42 -22.21 -25.87
C ARG A 201 36.94 -22.42 -24.45
N SER A 202 35.82 -23.12 -24.26
CA SER A 202 35.27 -23.39 -22.93
C SER A 202 34.52 -24.73 -22.92
N ILE A 203 34.47 -25.36 -21.75
CA ILE A 203 33.82 -26.65 -21.51
C ILE A 203 33.00 -26.52 -20.24
N LEU A 204 31.74 -26.95 -20.30
CA LEU A 204 30.84 -26.92 -19.17
C LEU A 204 30.10 -28.27 -19.06
N PRO A 205 30.25 -29.00 -17.95
CA PRO A 205 29.45 -30.19 -17.72
C PRO A 205 28.00 -29.83 -17.41
N ASP A 206 27.05 -30.64 -17.87
CA ASP A 206 25.65 -30.56 -17.44
C ASP A 206 25.34 -31.56 -16.32
N THR A 207 24.16 -31.43 -15.73
CA THR A 207 23.67 -32.29 -14.64
C THR A 207 23.29 -33.70 -15.09
N ASP A 208 23.07 -33.90 -16.39
CA ASP A 208 22.66 -35.16 -17.01
C ASP A 208 23.89 -35.97 -17.50
N GLY A 209 25.11 -35.51 -17.19
CA GLY A 209 26.35 -36.18 -17.57
C GLY A 209 26.81 -35.91 -19.01
N ASN A 210 26.33 -34.85 -19.66
CA ASN A 210 26.82 -34.40 -20.95
C ASN A 210 27.84 -33.25 -20.79
N LEU A 211 28.57 -32.97 -21.86
CA LEU A 211 29.51 -31.86 -21.93
C LEU A 211 29.07 -30.86 -23.00
N TRP A 212 28.98 -29.60 -22.62
CA TRP A 212 28.82 -28.47 -23.52
C TRP A 212 30.18 -27.88 -23.87
N LEU A 213 30.41 -27.66 -25.16
CA LEU A 213 31.68 -27.18 -25.71
C LEU A 213 31.43 -25.88 -26.46
N ALA A 214 32.11 -24.80 -26.06
CA ALA A 214 32.19 -23.57 -26.83
C ALA A 214 33.32 -23.67 -27.84
N THR A 215 33.03 -23.37 -29.10
CA THR A 215 34.02 -23.45 -30.18
C THR A 215 34.33 -22.11 -30.81
N ARG A 216 35.45 -22.04 -31.53
CA ARG A 216 35.87 -20.83 -32.26
C ARG A 216 34.99 -20.52 -33.48
N GLU A 217 34.49 -21.54 -34.17
CA GLU A 217 33.85 -21.41 -35.49
C GLU A 217 32.67 -22.36 -35.72
N SER A 218 32.34 -23.25 -34.78
CA SER A 218 31.28 -24.26 -34.93
C SER A 218 30.14 -24.08 -33.93
N GLY A 219 30.02 -22.91 -33.31
CA GLY A 219 28.99 -22.62 -32.31
C GLY A 219 29.19 -23.43 -31.03
N VAL A 220 28.09 -23.94 -30.49
CA VAL A 220 28.07 -24.74 -29.26
C VAL A 220 27.78 -26.20 -29.59
N ILE A 221 28.56 -27.13 -29.03
CA ILE A 221 28.38 -28.56 -29.24
C ILE A 221 28.10 -29.25 -27.92
N ARG A 222 27.06 -30.08 -27.87
CA ARG A 222 26.76 -30.98 -26.75
C ARG A 222 27.19 -32.39 -27.11
N VAL A 223 27.90 -33.05 -26.20
CA VAL A 223 28.35 -34.43 -26.35
C VAL A 223 27.96 -35.25 -25.14
N SER A 224 27.30 -36.39 -25.38
CA SER A 224 27.02 -37.34 -24.31
C SER A 224 28.26 -38.11 -23.89
N THR A 225 28.51 -38.17 -22.57
CA THR A 225 29.67 -38.90 -22.02
C THR A 225 29.32 -40.32 -21.58
N THR A 226 28.04 -40.72 -21.57
CA THR A 226 27.64 -42.09 -21.17
C THR A 226 28.16 -43.12 -22.17
N VAL A 227 29.04 -44.00 -21.70
CA VAL A 227 29.64 -45.10 -22.47
C VAL A 227 28.66 -46.27 -22.44
N GLY A 228 27.97 -46.56 -23.56
CA GLY A 228 27.05 -47.70 -23.60
C GLY A 228 26.38 -48.01 -24.94
N GLU A 229 26.20 -47.05 -25.85
CA GLU A 229 25.52 -47.30 -27.13
C GLU A 229 26.27 -46.67 -28.32
N ALA A 230 26.16 -47.34 -29.47
CA ALA A 230 26.84 -47.01 -30.71
C ALA A 230 26.51 -45.58 -31.19
N ARG A 231 27.58 -44.83 -31.55
CA ARG A 231 27.61 -43.39 -31.89
C ARG A 231 27.14 -42.47 -30.76
N ALA A 232 28.09 -41.72 -30.20
CA ALA A 232 27.75 -40.52 -29.43
C ALA A 232 26.99 -39.56 -30.36
N GLU A 233 25.71 -39.30 -30.09
CA GLU A 233 24.96 -38.24 -30.75
C GLU A 233 25.62 -36.90 -30.37
N LYS A 234 26.26 -36.28 -31.36
CA LYS A 234 26.76 -34.91 -31.28
C LYS A 234 25.61 -34.01 -31.69
N GLU A 235 25.20 -33.13 -30.79
CA GLU A 235 24.23 -32.07 -31.09
C GLU A 235 24.98 -30.74 -31.20
N GLN A 236 24.59 -29.90 -32.16
CA GLN A 236 25.26 -28.63 -32.44
C GLN A 236 24.23 -27.51 -32.55
N PHE A 237 24.52 -26.37 -31.91
CA PHE A 237 23.83 -25.11 -32.09
C PHE A 237 24.74 -24.13 -32.82
N SER A 238 24.24 -23.62 -33.93
CA SER A 238 24.92 -22.66 -34.81
C SER A 238 24.04 -21.44 -35.09
N VAL A 239 24.53 -20.51 -35.89
CA VAL A 239 23.75 -19.36 -36.40
C VAL A 239 22.49 -19.81 -37.13
N VAL A 240 22.51 -20.98 -37.78
CA VAL A 240 21.32 -21.56 -38.46
C VAL A 240 20.20 -21.89 -37.47
N ASP A 241 20.58 -22.24 -36.24
CA ASP A 241 19.68 -22.59 -35.13
C ASP A 241 19.27 -21.37 -34.30
N GLY A 242 19.75 -20.18 -34.66
CA GLY A 242 19.43 -18.90 -34.03
C GLY A 242 20.49 -18.34 -33.09
N LEU A 243 21.68 -18.96 -33.03
CA LEU A 243 22.80 -18.44 -32.24
C LEU A 243 23.29 -17.11 -32.84
N SER A 244 23.62 -16.14 -31.99
CA SER A 244 24.04 -14.83 -32.49
C SER A 244 25.38 -14.84 -33.24
N SER A 245 26.25 -15.84 -32.99
CA SER A 245 27.47 -16.10 -33.77
C SER A 245 28.02 -17.49 -33.48
N ASP A 246 28.61 -18.15 -34.47
CA ASP A 246 29.31 -19.43 -34.31
C ASP A 246 30.65 -19.31 -33.56
N SER A 247 31.13 -18.09 -33.34
CA SER A 247 32.32 -17.79 -32.52
C SER A 247 31.89 -17.57 -31.07
N VAL A 248 32.00 -18.63 -30.27
CA VAL A 248 31.58 -18.64 -28.87
C VAL A 248 32.77 -18.36 -27.97
N TRP A 249 32.67 -17.40 -27.05
CA TRP A 249 33.76 -17.06 -26.12
C TRP A 249 33.63 -17.81 -24.80
N THR A 250 32.41 -17.92 -24.28
CA THR A 250 32.19 -18.44 -22.93
C THR A 250 30.84 -19.14 -22.78
N LEU A 251 30.80 -20.09 -21.84
CA LEU A 251 29.60 -20.79 -21.40
C LEU A 251 29.48 -20.59 -19.89
N PHE A 252 28.25 -20.38 -19.42
CA PHE A 252 27.95 -20.22 -18.00
C PHE A 252 26.60 -20.82 -17.69
N GLN A 253 26.49 -21.60 -16.61
CA GLN A 253 25.19 -22.08 -16.12
C GLN A 253 24.78 -21.24 -14.90
N ASP A 254 23.56 -20.70 -14.94
CA ASP A 254 23.00 -19.96 -13.81
C ASP A 254 22.39 -20.88 -12.73
N ARG A 255 21.93 -20.28 -11.63
CA ARG A 255 21.30 -20.98 -10.50
C ARG A 255 20.00 -21.73 -10.86
N GLU A 256 19.37 -21.38 -11.97
CA GLU A 256 18.14 -22.00 -12.49
C GLU A 256 18.45 -23.03 -13.58
N HIS A 257 19.74 -23.38 -13.76
CA HIS A 257 20.25 -24.30 -14.75
C HIS A 257 20.13 -23.85 -16.22
N ASN A 258 19.84 -22.57 -16.49
CA ASN A 258 19.92 -22.05 -17.85
C ASN A 258 21.37 -21.96 -18.31
N LEU A 259 21.62 -22.30 -19.58
CA LEU A 259 22.94 -22.20 -20.19
C LEU A 259 23.06 -20.87 -20.93
N TRP A 260 23.87 -19.98 -20.39
CA TRP A 260 24.24 -18.71 -21.00
C TRP A 260 25.47 -18.86 -21.89
N ILE A 261 25.38 -18.30 -23.09
CA ILE A 261 26.38 -18.40 -24.14
C ILE A 261 26.78 -16.99 -24.57
N GLY A 262 28.02 -16.62 -24.25
CA GLY A 262 28.61 -15.37 -24.75
C GLY A 262 29.27 -15.61 -26.09
N THR A 263 28.83 -14.91 -27.13
CA THR A 263 29.41 -15.01 -28.48
C THR A 263 30.07 -13.71 -28.88
N GLN A 264 30.68 -13.70 -30.07
CA GLN A 264 31.24 -12.50 -30.66
C GLN A 264 30.21 -11.41 -30.96
N ASN A 265 28.94 -11.76 -31.18
CA ASN A 265 27.90 -10.82 -31.64
C ASN A 265 26.67 -10.73 -30.72
N GLY A 266 26.66 -11.41 -29.58
CA GLY A 266 25.63 -11.18 -28.56
C GLY A 266 25.66 -12.17 -27.41
N LEU A 267 24.65 -12.03 -26.55
CA LEU A 267 24.36 -12.96 -25.47
C LEU A 267 23.27 -13.92 -25.93
N ASN A 268 23.40 -15.21 -25.62
CA ASN A 268 22.34 -16.18 -25.83
C ASN A 268 22.06 -16.95 -24.55
N ARG A 269 20.84 -17.46 -24.42
CA ARG A 269 20.42 -18.34 -23.34
C ARG A 269 19.74 -19.53 -23.96
N LEU A 270 20.26 -20.72 -23.67
CA LEU A 270 19.56 -21.98 -23.85
C LEU A 270 18.85 -22.35 -22.54
N ARG A 271 17.56 -22.58 -22.62
CA ARG A 271 16.75 -23.07 -21.50
C ARG A 271 15.92 -24.27 -21.93
N TYR A 272 15.54 -25.08 -20.96
CA TYR A 272 14.65 -26.21 -21.19
C TYR A 272 13.20 -25.73 -21.15
N ASP A 273 12.46 -25.95 -22.23
CA ASP A 273 11.05 -25.56 -22.29
C ASP A 273 10.13 -26.68 -21.81
N LYS A 274 8.90 -26.34 -21.42
CA LYS A 274 7.88 -27.32 -21.03
C LYS A 274 7.21 -27.93 -22.27
N PHE A 275 7.08 -27.14 -23.34
CA PHE A 275 6.64 -27.58 -24.66
C PHE A 275 7.83 -27.72 -25.63
N ALA A 276 7.87 -28.83 -26.37
CA ALA A 276 8.71 -28.93 -27.56
C ALA A 276 7.89 -28.57 -28.80
N THR A 277 8.46 -27.75 -29.69
CA THR A 277 7.80 -27.32 -30.93
C THR A 277 8.52 -27.87 -32.16
N MET A 278 7.76 -28.21 -33.19
CA MET A 278 8.23 -28.71 -34.47
C MET A 278 7.68 -27.86 -35.60
N THR A 279 8.54 -27.54 -36.55
CA THR A 279 8.20 -26.75 -37.76
C THR A 279 8.66 -27.51 -39.01
N ARG A 280 8.57 -26.90 -40.19
CA ARG A 280 9.18 -27.40 -41.43
C ARG A 280 10.67 -27.71 -41.30
N ARG A 281 11.39 -27.01 -40.40
CA ARG A 281 12.80 -27.30 -40.11
C ARG A 281 12.99 -28.70 -39.51
N SER A 282 11.99 -29.22 -38.82
CA SER A 282 11.95 -30.55 -38.21
C SER A 282 11.48 -31.65 -39.17
N GLY A 283 11.26 -31.34 -40.45
CA GLY A 283 10.81 -32.30 -41.48
C GLY A 283 9.30 -32.33 -41.75
N LEU A 284 8.52 -31.42 -41.15
CA LEU A 284 7.10 -31.27 -41.50
C LEU A 284 6.94 -30.79 -42.95
N LEU A 285 5.89 -31.24 -43.65
CA LEU A 285 5.59 -30.82 -45.01
C LEU A 285 5.00 -29.41 -45.10
N SER A 286 4.38 -28.96 -44.01
CA SER A 286 3.73 -27.67 -43.85
C SER A 286 3.92 -27.21 -42.39
N ASP A 287 3.81 -25.92 -42.11
CA ASP A 287 3.66 -25.41 -40.73
C ASP A 287 2.18 -25.36 -40.34
N ASN A 288 1.26 -25.26 -41.30
CA ASN A 288 -0.17 -25.21 -41.04
C ASN A 288 -0.76 -26.61 -41.07
N MET A 289 -1.09 -27.15 -39.90
CA MET A 289 -1.66 -28.49 -39.71
C MET A 289 -3.18 -28.41 -39.68
N THR A 290 -3.84 -29.32 -40.39
CA THR A 290 -5.31 -29.39 -40.46
C THR A 290 -5.91 -30.35 -39.45
N SER A 291 -5.19 -31.42 -39.11
CA SER A 291 -5.74 -32.49 -38.27
C SER A 291 -4.64 -33.38 -37.69
N LEU A 292 -4.86 -33.88 -36.48
CA LEU A 292 -4.03 -34.87 -35.81
C LEU A 292 -4.83 -36.16 -35.57
N ALA A 293 -4.14 -37.30 -35.68
CA ALA A 293 -4.69 -38.61 -35.33
C ALA A 293 -3.63 -39.50 -34.67
N VAL A 294 -4.07 -40.38 -33.79
CA VAL A 294 -3.23 -41.38 -33.13
C VAL A 294 -3.61 -42.77 -33.62
N VAL A 295 -2.60 -43.56 -33.98
CA VAL A 295 -2.76 -44.97 -34.36
C VAL A 295 -1.71 -45.78 -33.61
N GLY A 296 -2.15 -46.61 -32.66
CA GLY A 296 -1.25 -47.27 -31.72
C GLY A 296 -0.45 -46.26 -30.89
N SER A 297 0.87 -46.28 -31.01
CA SER A 297 1.78 -45.32 -30.34
C SER A 297 2.32 -44.24 -31.28
N LYS A 298 1.74 -44.09 -32.48
CA LYS A 298 2.19 -43.14 -33.51
C LYS A 298 1.23 -41.99 -33.65
N VAL A 299 1.77 -40.79 -33.87
CA VAL A 299 0.99 -39.59 -34.16
C VAL A 299 1.16 -39.25 -35.64
N PHE A 300 0.05 -38.99 -36.30
CA PHE A 300 0.01 -38.54 -37.68
C PHE A 300 -0.54 -37.12 -37.74
N ALA A 301 0.08 -36.27 -38.54
CA ALA A 301 -0.31 -34.89 -38.74
C ALA A 301 -0.63 -34.63 -40.21
N GLY A 302 -1.87 -34.24 -40.46
CA GLY A 302 -2.37 -33.84 -41.77
C GLY A 302 -2.16 -32.35 -42.02
N SER A 303 -1.94 -32.01 -43.29
CA SER A 303 -1.85 -30.63 -43.76
C SER A 303 -2.39 -30.52 -45.18
N ALA A 304 -2.60 -29.30 -45.66
CA ALA A 304 -2.97 -29.05 -47.06
C ALA A 304 -1.91 -29.53 -48.07
N VAL A 305 -0.67 -29.80 -47.62
CA VAL A 305 0.45 -30.26 -48.46
C VAL A 305 0.59 -31.79 -48.42
N GLY A 306 0.24 -32.43 -47.30
CA GLY A 306 0.57 -33.82 -47.09
C GLY A 306 0.33 -34.34 -45.67
N LEU A 307 0.68 -35.61 -45.50
CA LEU A 307 0.63 -36.36 -44.24
C LEU A 307 2.04 -36.61 -43.71
N ASN A 308 2.27 -36.25 -42.46
CA ASN A 308 3.48 -36.54 -41.71
C ASN A 308 3.22 -37.60 -40.62
N GLU A 309 4.16 -38.52 -40.44
CA GLU A 309 4.30 -39.35 -39.24
C GLU A 309 5.27 -38.64 -38.30
N ILE A 310 4.84 -38.39 -37.07
CA ILE A 310 5.64 -37.71 -36.06
C ILE A 310 6.49 -38.72 -35.31
N THR A 311 7.78 -38.44 -35.20
CA THR A 311 8.77 -39.27 -34.51
C THR A 311 9.39 -38.49 -33.35
N ALA A 312 10.16 -39.17 -32.49
CA ALA A 312 10.77 -38.54 -31.32
C ALA A 312 11.73 -37.38 -31.65
N THR A 313 12.38 -37.42 -32.82
CA THR A 313 13.43 -36.46 -33.21
C THR A 313 13.04 -35.55 -34.37
N GLY A 314 11.84 -35.70 -34.93
CA GLY A 314 11.47 -35.06 -36.20
C GLY A 314 10.19 -35.59 -36.80
N ALA A 315 9.85 -35.14 -38.00
CA ALA A 315 8.71 -35.61 -38.75
C ALA A 315 9.14 -36.30 -40.05
N LYS A 316 8.50 -37.42 -40.36
CA LYS A 316 8.71 -38.18 -41.59
C LYS A 316 7.53 -37.94 -42.53
N SER A 317 7.80 -37.53 -43.76
CA SER A 317 6.77 -37.45 -44.81
C SER A 317 6.25 -38.85 -45.15
N VAL A 318 4.93 -39.04 -45.09
CA VAL A 318 4.26 -40.30 -45.47
C VAL A 318 3.65 -40.16 -46.85
N LEU A 319 2.85 -39.11 -47.07
CA LEU A 319 2.14 -38.84 -48.34
C LEU A 319 2.17 -37.34 -48.65
N ARG A 320 2.21 -36.98 -49.93
CA ARG A 320 2.11 -35.59 -50.42
C ARG A 320 0.76 -35.34 -51.09
N GLU A 321 -0.30 -35.64 -50.34
CA GLU A 321 -1.69 -35.44 -50.74
C GLU A 321 -2.36 -34.56 -49.68
N SER A 322 -3.19 -33.60 -50.09
CA SER A 322 -3.88 -32.70 -49.15
C SER A 322 -4.80 -33.49 -48.21
N ILE A 323 -4.60 -33.28 -46.91
CA ILE A 323 -5.37 -33.91 -45.84
C ILE A 323 -6.21 -32.83 -45.15
N LEU A 324 -7.53 -33.04 -45.09
CA LEU A 324 -8.47 -32.13 -44.43
C LEU A 324 -8.87 -32.62 -43.04
N SER A 325 -8.99 -33.93 -42.87
CA SER A 325 -9.36 -34.56 -41.61
C SER A 325 -8.72 -35.94 -41.48
N LEU A 326 -8.42 -36.36 -40.26
CA LEU A 326 -7.85 -37.66 -39.94
C LEU A 326 -8.60 -38.30 -38.77
N THR A 327 -8.77 -39.61 -38.82
CA THR A 327 -9.13 -40.41 -37.64
C THR A 327 -8.36 -41.73 -37.65
N GLY A 328 -7.92 -42.14 -36.47
CA GLY A 328 -7.42 -43.49 -36.25
C GLY A 328 -8.59 -44.47 -36.21
N GLY A 329 -8.40 -45.65 -36.81
CA GLY A 329 -9.35 -46.74 -36.80
C GLY A 329 -9.07 -47.74 -35.67
N ILE A 330 -10.12 -48.45 -35.24
CA ILE A 330 -10.04 -49.51 -34.20
C ILE A 330 -9.09 -50.67 -34.56
N ASP A 331 -8.87 -50.90 -35.85
CA ASP A 331 -8.02 -51.96 -36.41
C ASP A 331 -6.58 -51.48 -36.70
N GLY A 332 -6.26 -50.25 -36.32
CA GLY A 332 -4.98 -49.62 -36.63
C GLY A 332 -4.92 -49.01 -38.04
N THR A 333 -6.05 -48.93 -38.76
CA THR A 333 -6.14 -48.23 -40.04
C THR A 333 -6.20 -46.72 -39.85
N LEU A 334 -5.50 -45.93 -40.66
CA LEU A 334 -5.64 -44.48 -40.64
C LEU A 334 -6.61 -44.05 -41.75
N PHE A 335 -7.72 -43.42 -41.39
CA PHE A 335 -8.67 -42.84 -42.34
C PHE A 335 -8.36 -41.35 -42.52
N ALA A 336 -8.37 -40.91 -43.78
CA ALA A 336 -8.09 -39.54 -44.17
C ALA A 336 -9.19 -38.99 -45.07
N GLY A 337 -9.76 -37.86 -44.68
CA GLY A 337 -10.59 -37.04 -45.56
C GLY A 337 -9.70 -36.14 -46.41
N THR A 338 -9.88 -36.19 -47.73
CA THR A 338 -9.14 -35.39 -48.71
C THR A 338 -10.09 -34.48 -49.49
N PRO A 339 -9.58 -33.51 -50.28
CA PRO A 339 -10.39 -32.74 -51.22
C PRO A 339 -11.00 -33.58 -52.37
N HIS A 340 -10.69 -34.87 -52.44
CA HIS A 340 -11.16 -35.80 -53.47
C HIS A 340 -11.93 -36.99 -52.92
N GLY A 341 -12.26 -37.00 -51.62
CA GLY A 341 -13.08 -38.01 -50.98
C GLY A 341 -12.43 -38.65 -49.76
N LEU A 342 -12.73 -39.92 -49.52
CA LEU A 342 -12.22 -40.70 -48.41
C LEU A 342 -11.03 -41.56 -48.86
N SER A 343 -9.94 -41.50 -48.12
CA SER A 343 -8.76 -42.34 -48.35
C SER A 343 -8.41 -43.12 -47.09
N VAL A 344 -7.88 -44.33 -47.28
CA VAL A 344 -7.28 -45.14 -46.23
C VAL A 344 -5.78 -45.15 -46.43
N VAL A 345 -5.04 -44.84 -45.38
CA VAL A 345 -3.58 -44.87 -45.37
C VAL A 345 -3.12 -46.14 -44.65
N LYS A 346 -2.48 -47.03 -45.42
CA LYS A 346 -1.91 -48.28 -44.91
C LYS A 346 -0.55 -48.52 -45.56
N ASP A 347 0.44 -48.95 -44.76
CA ASP A 347 1.81 -49.22 -45.22
C ASP A 347 2.46 -48.06 -46.00
N GLY A 348 2.15 -46.81 -45.63
CA GLY A 348 2.66 -45.61 -46.30
C GLY A 348 2.06 -45.33 -47.67
N ARG A 349 0.96 -45.98 -48.05
CA ARG A 349 0.23 -45.74 -49.29
C ARG A 349 -1.20 -45.28 -48.99
N SER A 350 -1.66 -44.31 -49.79
CA SER A 350 -3.05 -43.84 -49.80
C SER A 350 -3.85 -44.69 -50.77
N HIS A 351 -4.95 -45.26 -50.31
CA HIS A 351 -5.93 -45.96 -51.13
C HIS A 351 -7.26 -45.22 -51.04
N VAL A 352 -7.69 -44.62 -52.15
CA VAL A 352 -9.01 -43.98 -52.22
C VAL A 352 -10.07 -45.04 -52.03
N VAL A 353 -10.96 -44.81 -51.09
CA VAL A 353 -12.09 -45.69 -50.78
C VAL A 353 -13.35 -45.07 -51.38
N GLN A 354 -14.06 -45.85 -52.18
CA GLN A 354 -15.35 -45.43 -52.72
C GLN A 354 -16.48 -45.97 -51.84
N PRO A 355 -17.18 -45.11 -51.09
CA PRO A 355 -18.28 -45.53 -50.23
C PRO A 355 -19.58 -45.86 -51.00
N GLY A 356 -19.51 -46.09 -52.32
CA GLY A 356 -20.69 -46.30 -53.17
C GLY A 356 -21.54 -45.06 -53.44
N VAL A 357 -21.11 -43.89 -52.95
CA VAL A 357 -21.73 -42.57 -53.17
C VAL A 357 -20.63 -41.60 -53.58
N GLN A 358 -20.96 -40.61 -54.43
CA GLN A 358 -20.01 -39.54 -54.74
C GLN A 358 -19.83 -38.64 -53.52
N VAL A 359 -18.61 -38.63 -53.00
CA VAL A 359 -18.13 -37.78 -51.90
C VAL A 359 -16.98 -36.94 -52.44
N THR A 360 -16.85 -35.71 -51.95
CA THR A 360 -15.90 -34.75 -52.54
C THR A 360 -14.93 -34.22 -51.51
N GLN A 361 -15.40 -33.47 -50.54
CA GLN A 361 -14.58 -32.74 -49.59
C GLN A 361 -14.97 -33.10 -48.17
N ILE A 362 -14.26 -34.10 -47.62
CA ILE A 362 -14.54 -34.62 -46.27
C ILE A 362 -13.80 -33.77 -45.22
N THR A 363 -14.55 -32.91 -44.54
CA THR A 363 -13.98 -31.93 -43.59
C THR A 363 -13.95 -32.42 -42.15
N SER A 364 -14.75 -33.42 -41.79
CA SER A 364 -14.72 -34.06 -40.47
C SER A 364 -15.01 -35.54 -40.59
N ILE A 365 -14.32 -36.35 -39.80
CA ILE A 365 -14.44 -37.81 -39.77
C ILE A 365 -14.26 -38.34 -38.35
N ALA A 366 -15.03 -39.34 -37.96
CA ALA A 366 -14.86 -40.06 -36.70
C ALA A 366 -15.34 -41.51 -36.86
N GLN A 367 -14.69 -42.44 -36.17
CA GLN A 367 -15.17 -43.82 -36.09
C GLN A 367 -15.81 -44.07 -34.72
N SER A 368 -17.05 -44.56 -34.71
CA SER A 368 -17.72 -45.02 -33.49
C SER A 368 -16.99 -46.24 -32.90
N SER A 369 -17.13 -46.46 -31.59
CA SER A 369 -16.58 -47.66 -30.94
C SER A 369 -17.18 -48.97 -31.45
N THR A 370 -18.32 -48.92 -32.15
CA THR A 370 -18.94 -50.07 -32.85
C THR A 370 -18.29 -50.38 -34.21
N GLY A 371 -17.38 -49.53 -34.69
CA GLY A 371 -16.68 -49.66 -35.98
C GLY A 371 -17.30 -48.87 -37.14
N GLU A 372 -18.48 -48.28 -36.94
CA GLU A 372 -19.13 -47.42 -37.94
C GLU A 372 -18.35 -46.12 -38.17
N LEU A 373 -18.11 -45.76 -39.42
CA LEU A 373 -17.44 -44.52 -39.80
C LEU A 373 -18.47 -43.43 -40.11
N TRP A 374 -18.30 -42.28 -39.50
CA TRP A 374 -19.14 -41.10 -39.70
C TRP A 374 -18.29 -39.98 -40.30
N PHE A 375 -18.77 -39.40 -41.39
CA PHE A 375 -18.05 -38.33 -42.06
C PHE A 375 -18.99 -37.26 -42.61
N TYR A 376 -18.51 -36.02 -42.60
CA TYR A 376 -19.22 -34.88 -43.15
C TYR A 376 -18.55 -34.42 -44.45
N ASP A 377 -19.30 -34.50 -45.54
CA ASP A 377 -18.92 -33.96 -46.83
C ASP A 377 -19.48 -32.54 -46.97
N GLN A 378 -18.65 -31.56 -47.32
CA GLN A 378 -19.06 -30.16 -47.38
C GLN A 378 -20.21 -29.90 -48.37
N HIS A 379 -20.33 -30.73 -49.41
CA HIS A 379 -21.37 -30.62 -50.43
C HIS A 379 -22.51 -31.64 -50.27
N GLY A 380 -22.21 -32.85 -49.81
CA GLY A 380 -23.16 -33.96 -49.66
C GLY A 380 -23.80 -34.10 -48.27
N GLY A 381 -23.29 -33.41 -47.25
CA GLY A 381 -23.80 -33.48 -45.88
C GLY A 381 -23.21 -34.63 -45.05
N LEU A 382 -23.96 -35.08 -44.04
CA LEU A 382 -23.52 -36.12 -43.12
C LEU A 382 -23.81 -37.52 -43.66
N PHE A 383 -22.81 -38.40 -43.62
CA PHE A 383 -22.94 -39.80 -43.99
C PHE A 383 -22.51 -40.73 -42.85
N ARG A 384 -23.18 -41.87 -42.78
CA ARG A 384 -22.79 -43.04 -41.99
C ARG A 384 -22.35 -44.15 -42.95
N TRP A 385 -21.25 -44.82 -42.64
CA TRP A 385 -20.70 -45.87 -43.49
C TRP A 385 -20.06 -47.00 -42.68
N GLU A 386 -20.35 -48.23 -43.08
CA GLU A 386 -19.67 -49.43 -42.61
C GLU A 386 -18.79 -49.97 -43.75
N PRO A 387 -17.52 -50.32 -43.50
CA PRO A 387 -16.65 -50.89 -44.52
C PRO A 387 -17.29 -52.10 -45.22
N GLY A 388 -17.41 -52.03 -46.55
CA GLY A 388 -18.04 -53.07 -47.36
C GLY A 388 -19.53 -52.84 -47.68
N GLN A 389 -20.16 -51.80 -47.10
CA GLN A 389 -21.52 -51.37 -47.45
C GLN A 389 -21.51 -50.06 -48.25
N VAL A 390 -22.68 -49.66 -48.76
CA VAL A 390 -22.90 -48.33 -49.37
C VAL A 390 -23.15 -47.31 -48.26
N ALA A 391 -22.51 -46.15 -48.31
CA ALA A 391 -22.74 -45.08 -47.34
C ALA A 391 -24.17 -44.55 -47.40
N ILE A 392 -24.72 -44.27 -46.22
CA ILE A 392 -26.10 -43.82 -46.05
C ILE A 392 -26.07 -42.34 -45.66
N ALA A 393 -26.74 -41.51 -46.47
CA ALA A 393 -26.93 -40.10 -46.15
C ALA A 393 -27.88 -39.95 -44.95
N VAL A 394 -27.44 -39.22 -43.94
CA VAL A 394 -28.18 -39.06 -42.68
C VAL A 394 -29.04 -37.82 -42.76
N THR A 395 -30.35 -38.01 -42.93
CA THR A 395 -31.35 -36.93 -42.97
C THR A 395 -32.23 -37.00 -41.74
N THR A 396 -31.96 -36.12 -40.78
CA THR A 396 -32.74 -35.97 -39.53
C THR A 396 -33.17 -34.52 -39.38
N PRO A 397 -34.37 -34.24 -38.83
CA PRO A 397 -34.81 -32.87 -38.55
C PRO A 397 -33.82 -32.07 -37.69
N ALA A 398 -33.05 -32.74 -36.82
CA ALA A 398 -32.05 -32.09 -35.97
C ALA A 398 -30.87 -31.50 -36.76
N LEU A 399 -30.58 -32.03 -37.96
CA LEU A 399 -29.45 -31.63 -38.82
C LEU A 399 -29.89 -30.87 -40.07
N GLN A 400 -31.20 -30.70 -40.29
CA GLN A 400 -31.73 -30.13 -41.52
C GLN A 400 -31.28 -28.66 -41.69
N SER A 401 -30.62 -28.37 -42.82
CA SER A 401 -30.08 -27.04 -43.17
C SER A 401 -29.04 -26.48 -42.18
N LYS A 402 -28.42 -27.34 -41.36
CA LYS A 402 -27.36 -26.96 -40.41
C LYS A 402 -26.06 -27.67 -40.77
N ALA A 403 -24.96 -26.93 -40.80
CA ALA A 403 -23.65 -27.50 -41.09
C ALA A 403 -23.06 -28.16 -39.82
N VAL A 404 -22.53 -29.37 -39.99
CA VAL A 404 -21.79 -30.06 -38.92
C VAL A 404 -20.36 -29.51 -38.92
N SER A 405 -19.95 -28.96 -37.77
CA SER A 405 -18.62 -28.40 -37.55
C SER A 405 -17.61 -29.42 -37.03
N VAL A 406 -18.06 -30.37 -36.21
CA VAL A 406 -17.22 -31.42 -35.62
C VAL A 406 -18.04 -32.69 -35.40
N ILE A 407 -17.40 -33.84 -35.64
CA ILE A 407 -17.92 -35.17 -35.31
C ILE A 407 -16.94 -35.80 -34.32
N ALA A 408 -17.46 -36.38 -33.23
CA ALA A 408 -16.66 -37.15 -32.29
C ALA A 408 -17.39 -38.42 -31.86
N ALA A 409 -16.63 -39.49 -31.63
CA ALA A 409 -17.15 -40.71 -31.04
C ALA A 409 -17.17 -40.60 -29.51
N GLY A 410 -18.23 -41.13 -28.91
CA GLY A 410 -18.32 -41.39 -27.47
C GLY A 410 -17.66 -42.72 -27.09
N THR A 411 -17.75 -43.09 -25.81
CA THR A 411 -17.15 -44.32 -25.27
C THR A 411 -18.03 -45.56 -25.49
N HIS A 412 -19.36 -45.40 -25.54
CA HIS A 412 -20.32 -46.52 -25.57
C HIS A 412 -21.10 -46.63 -26.88
N GLY A 413 -20.47 -46.31 -28.01
CA GLY A 413 -21.07 -46.40 -29.35
C GLY A 413 -21.85 -45.16 -29.77
N GLU A 414 -21.90 -44.16 -28.89
CA GLU A 414 -22.52 -42.86 -29.14
C GLU A 414 -21.70 -42.06 -30.15
N VAL A 415 -22.38 -41.23 -30.94
CA VAL A 415 -21.72 -40.28 -31.85
C VAL A 415 -22.27 -38.89 -31.60
N TRP A 416 -21.36 -37.94 -31.44
CA TRP A 416 -21.63 -36.55 -31.10
C TRP A 416 -21.35 -35.66 -32.31
N PHE A 417 -22.31 -34.80 -32.63
CA PHE A 417 -22.22 -33.83 -33.71
C PHE A 417 -22.33 -32.42 -33.13
N GLY A 418 -21.34 -31.59 -33.40
CA GLY A 418 -21.39 -30.17 -33.09
C GLY A 418 -21.84 -29.37 -34.31
N LEU A 419 -22.88 -28.56 -34.18
CA LEU A 419 -23.41 -27.75 -35.29
C LEU A 419 -22.80 -26.35 -35.29
N SER A 420 -22.57 -25.77 -36.47
CA SER A 420 -22.00 -24.43 -36.60
C SER A 420 -22.85 -23.32 -35.96
N THR A 421 -24.14 -23.61 -35.74
CA THR A 421 -25.11 -22.73 -35.05
C THR A 421 -25.03 -22.82 -33.52
N GLY A 422 -24.30 -23.79 -32.97
CA GLY A 422 -24.00 -23.93 -31.54
C GLY A 422 -24.76 -25.02 -30.79
N GLU A 423 -25.64 -25.76 -31.46
CA GLU A 423 -26.29 -26.94 -30.89
C GLU A 423 -25.38 -28.18 -30.92
N ILE A 424 -25.69 -29.13 -30.05
CA ILE A 424 -25.07 -30.45 -30.01
C ILE A 424 -26.13 -31.50 -30.33
N VAL A 425 -25.81 -32.46 -31.18
CA VAL A 425 -26.66 -33.61 -31.48
C VAL A 425 -25.96 -34.88 -31.04
N LEU A 426 -26.63 -35.69 -30.22
CA LEU A 426 -26.20 -37.01 -29.79
C LEU A 426 -26.97 -38.08 -30.55
N TYR A 427 -26.26 -39.02 -31.17
CA TYR A 427 -26.81 -40.29 -31.64
C TYR A 427 -26.42 -41.41 -30.68
N ASN A 428 -27.43 -42.08 -30.08
CA ASN A 428 -27.23 -43.16 -29.11
C ASN A 428 -27.27 -44.57 -29.73
N GLY A 429 -27.14 -44.67 -31.06
CA GLY A 429 -27.32 -45.93 -31.80
C GLY A 429 -28.74 -46.16 -32.34
N VAL A 430 -29.74 -45.44 -31.82
CA VAL A 430 -31.15 -45.59 -32.26
C VAL A 430 -31.77 -44.25 -32.64
N THR A 431 -31.63 -43.25 -31.78
CA THR A 431 -32.28 -41.94 -31.90
C THR A 431 -31.28 -40.79 -31.86
N PHE A 432 -31.66 -39.69 -32.52
CA PHE A 432 -30.94 -38.43 -32.46
C PHE A 432 -31.59 -37.52 -31.41
N HIS A 433 -30.79 -37.01 -30.48
CA HIS A 433 -31.19 -36.05 -29.45
C HIS A 433 -30.47 -34.74 -29.68
N GLN A 434 -31.21 -33.65 -29.83
CA GLN A 434 -30.66 -32.31 -30.01
C GLN A 434 -30.68 -31.55 -28.68
N PHE A 435 -29.56 -30.91 -28.36
CA PHE A 435 -29.37 -30.06 -27.20
C PHE A 435 -29.06 -28.63 -27.65
N THR A 436 -29.60 -27.67 -26.92
CA THR A 436 -29.54 -26.23 -27.23
C THR A 436 -29.05 -25.44 -26.02
N ALA A 437 -29.00 -24.12 -26.13
CA ALA A 437 -28.70 -23.24 -24.99
C ALA A 437 -29.70 -23.41 -23.81
N ALA A 438 -30.93 -23.88 -24.07
CA ALA A 438 -31.90 -24.19 -23.02
C ALA A 438 -31.44 -25.36 -22.12
N ASP A 439 -30.55 -26.21 -22.62
CA ASP A 439 -30.02 -27.39 -21.91
C ASP A 439 -28.71 -27.07 -21.17
N HIS A 440 -28.45 -25.79 -20.87
CA HIS A 440 -27.22 -25.31 -20.20
C HIS A 440 -25.92 -25.42 -21.02
N LEU A 441 -26.02 -25.44 -22.35
CA LEU A 441 -24.86 -25.25 -23.21
C LEU A 441 -24.39 -23.77 -23.18
N PRO A 442 -23.07 -23.48 -23.21
CA PRO A 442 -22.53 -22.12 -23.23
C PRO A 442 -22.89 -21.34 -24.52
N GLY A 443 -23.28 -22.07 -25.58
CA GLY A 443 -23.60 -21.53 -26.90
C GLY A 443 -22.38 -21.17 -27.73
N GLY A 444 -22.60 -20.74 -28.97
CA GLY A 444 -21.54 -20.55 -29.96
C GLY A 444 -21.08 -21.86 -30.58
N SER A 445 -20.36 -21.80 -31.70
CA SER A 445 -19.97 -23.01 -32.44
C SER A 445 -19.06 -23.89 -31.56
N PRO A 446 -19.33 -25.20 -31.43
CA PRO A 446 -18.37 -26.14 -30.88
C PRO A 446 -17.17 -26.27 -31.83
N HIS A 447 -15.98 -26.45 -31.25
CA HIS A 447 -14.72 -26.59 -31.97
C HIS A 447 -14.13 -27.99 -31.82
N ALA A 448 -14.26 -28.58 -30.65
CA ALA A 448 -13.82 -29.94 -30.40
C ALA A 448 -14.73 -30.61 -29.37
N ILE A 449 -14.90 -31.92 -29.52
CA ILE A 449 -15.63 -32.78 -28.59
C ILE A 449 -14.70 -33.94 -28.25
N SER A 450 -14.53 -34.22 -26.95
CA SER A 450 -13.70 -35.33 -26.49
C SER A 450 -14.44 -36.14 -25.43
N ALA A 451 -14.33 -37.46 -25.53
CA ALA A 451 -14.89 -38.36 -24.54
C ALA A 451 -13.95 -38.51 -23.35
N ASP A 452 -14.53 -38.65 -22.17
CA ASP A 452 -13.85 -38.89 -20.90
C ASP A 452 -13.95 -40.38 -20.53
N SER A 453 -13.00 -40.84 -19.73
CA SER A 453 -12.90 -42.24 -19.29
C SER A 453 -14.08 -42.70 -18.43
N ASP A 454 -14.77 -41.77 -17.77
CA ASP A 454 -15.97 -42.02 -16.97
C ASP A 454 -17.27 -42.03 -17.79
N GLY A 455 -17.17 -41.92 -19.11
CA GLY A 455 -18.31 -41.81 -20.03
C GLY A 455 -18.88 -40.39 -20.15
N GLY A 456 -18.31 -39.41 -19.44
CA GLY A 456 -18.61 -38.00 -19.68
C GLY A 456 -18.07 -37.53 -21.04
N VAL A 457 -18.58 -36.39 -21.51
CA VAL A 457 -18.12 -35.77 -22.77
C VAL A 457 -17.83 -34.31 -22.55
N TRP A 458 -16.63 -33.88 -22.94
CA TRP A 458 -16.20 -32.49 -22.90
C TRP A 458 -16.42 -31.82 -24.26
N ILE A 459 -16.95 -30.61 -24.23
CA ILE A 459 -17.24 -29.81 -25.41
C ILE A 459 -16.55 -28.46 -25.26
N ALA A 460 -15.62 -28.20 -26.17
CA ALA A 460 -14.96 -26.91 -26.31
C ALA A 460 -15.73 -26.07 -27.34
N SER A 461 -16.04 -24.82 -27.01
CA SER A 461 -16.84 -23.93 -27.86
C SER A 461 -16.34 -22.49 -27.84
N GLU A 462 -16.91 -21.66 -28.72
CA GLU A 462 -16.60 -20.23 -28.80
C GLU A 462 -16.89 -19.44 -27.52
N ARG A 463 -17.86 -19.87 -26.71
CA ARG A 463 -18.31 -19.11 -25.53
C ARG A 463 -18.05 -19.82 -24.20
N GLY A 464 -17.50 -21.02 -24.22
CA GLY A 464 -17.04 -21.68 -23.00
C GLY A 464 -16.72 -23.15 -23.17
N LEU A 465 -16.50 -23.79 -22.03
CA LEU A 465 -16.37 -25.23 -21.87
C LEU A 465 -17.70 -25.80 -21.38
N ALA A 466 -18.12 -26.95 -21.89
CA ALA A 466 -19.21 -27.72 -21.31
C ALA A 466 -18.81 -29.17 -21.06
N ARG A 467 -19.44 -29.80 -20.06
CA ARG A 467 -19.36 -31.23 -19.80
C ARG A 467 -20.75 -31.82 -19.78
N TYR A 468 -20.97 -32.87 -20.55
CA TYR A 468 -22.12 -33.74 -20.43
C TYR A 468 -21.79 -34.91 -19.51
N SER A 469 -22.58 -35.09 -18.44
CA SER A 469 -22.44 -36.25 -17.56
C SER A 469 -23.78 -36.55 -16.88
N GLY A 470 -24.16 -37.84 -16.82
CA GLY A 470 -25.42 -38.26 -16.20
C GLY A 470 -26.66 -37.58 -16.79
N GLY A 471 -26.67 -37.32 -18.10
CA GLY A 471 -27.81 -36.72 -18.80
C GLY A 471 -27.90 -35.19 -18.72
N ARG A 472 -26.92 -34.50 -18.13
CA ARG A 472 -26.97 -33.05 -17.91
C ARG A 472 -25.69 -32.35 -18.37
N PHE A 473 -25.84 -31.11 -18.87
CA PHE A 473 -24.71 -30.24 -19.14
C PHE A 473 -24.37 -29.35 -17.95
N THR A 474 -23.07 -29.17 -17.74
CA THR A 474 -22.52 -28.14 -16.86
C THR A 474 -21.53 -27.32 -17.68
N SER A 475 -21.56 -25.98 -17.55
CA SER A 475 -20.76 -25.07 -18.38
C SER A 475 -19.88 -24.14 -17.56
N TRP A 476 -18.70 -23.84 -18.07
CA TRP A 476 -17.74 -22.90 -17.49
C TRP A 476 -17.27 -21.89 -18.52
N SER A 477 -16.97 -20.68 -18.06
CA SER A 477 -16.44 -19.59 -18.88
C SER A 477 -15.41 -18.78 -18.09
N ARG A 478 -14.94 -17.66 -18.67
CA ARG A 478 -14.07 -16.69 -17.97
C ARG A 478 -14.65 -16.21 -16.63
N LYS A 479 -15.98 -16.22 -16.47
CA LYS A 479 -16.64 -15.85 -15.20
C LYS A 479 -16.29 -16.78 -14.04
N ASN A 480 -15.93 -18.02 -14.32
CA ASN A 480 -15.55 -19.04 -13.34
C ASN A 480 -14.04 -19.06 -13.04
N GLY A 481 -13.28 -18.10 -13.59
CA GLY A 481 -11.83 -18.04 -13.42
C GLY A 481 -11.01 -18.65 -14.55
N LEU A 482 -11.63 -19.23 -15.59
CA LEU A 482 -10.86 -19.73 -16.75
C LEU A 482 -10.16 -18.61 -17.54
N PRO A 483 -9.03 -18.89 -18.22
CA PRO A 483 -8.24 -17.86 -18.93
C PRO A 483 -9.03 -17.06 -19.97
N GLY A 484 -9.94 -17.71 -20.68
CA GLY A 484 -10.75 -17.11 -21.73
C GLY A 484 -12.08 -17.84 -21.95
N SER A 485 -12.97 -17.22 -22.72
CA SER A 485 -14.26 -17.83 -23.06
C SER A 485 -14.19 -18.72 -24.30
N ARG A 486 -13.31 -18.42 -25.26
CA ARG A 486 -13.14 -19.23 -26.48
C ARG A 486 -12.20 -20.39 -26.19
N VAL A 487 -12.74 -21.60 -26.07
CA VAL A 487 -11.98 -22.84 -25.85
C VAL A 487 -11.89 -23.58 -27.18
N LEU A 488 -10.67 -23.78 -27.68
CA LEU A 488 -10.44 -24.41 -28.99
C LEU A 488 -10.59 -25.93 -28.92
N TRP A 489 -10.07 -26.52 -27.84
CA TRP A 489 -10.19 -27.94 -27.56
C TRP A 489 -10.07 -28.19 -26.06
N ALA A 490 -10.61 -29.31 -25.61
CA ALA A 490 -10.51 -29.80 -24.25
C ALA A 490 -10.25 -31.31 -24.30
N VAL A 491 -9.21 -31.80 -23.63
CA VAL A 491 -8.89 -33.23 -23.59
C VAL A 491 -8.52 -33.68 -22.18
N PRO A 492 -9.02 -34.85 -21.72
CA PRO A 492 -8.56 -35.44 -20.48
C PRO A 492 -7.05 -35.75 -20.57
N GLY A 493 -6.32 -35.40 -19.52
CA GLY A 493 -4.92 -35.75 -19.34
C GLY A 493 -4.72 -36.64 -18.11
N PRO A 494 -3.48 -37.05 -17.85
CA PRO A 494 -3.16 -37.89 -16.69
C PRO A 494 -3.44 -37.16 -15.37
N GLY A 495 -3.70 -37.94 -14.30
CA GLY A 495 -3.86 -37.40 -12.95
C GLY A 495 -5.18 -36.67 -12.67
N GLY A 496 -6.25 -36.93 -13.45
CA GLY A 496 -7.55 -36.28 -13.25
C GLY A 496 -7.57 -34.81 -13.67
N ARG A 497 -6.64 -34.42 -14.56
CA ARG A 497 -6.53 -33.06 -15.09
C ARG A 497 -7.17 -32.98 -16.48
N LEU A 498 -7.77 -31.84 -16.77
CA LEU A 498 -8.29 -31.48 -18.09
C LEU A 498 -7.36 -30.44 -18.71
N TRP A 499 -6.92 -30.68 -19.93
CA TRP A 499 -6.11 -29.75 -20.70
C TRP A 499 -6.99 -29.00 -21.69
N LEU A 500 -6.82 -27.67 -21.72
CA LEU A 500 -7.66 -26.73 -22.46
C LEU A 500 -6.79 -25.90 -23.40
N GLY A 501 -7.10 -25.90 -24.68
CA GLY A 501 -6.47 -25.04 -25.68
C GLY A 501 -7.18 -23.70 -25.82
N TYR A 502 -6.41 -22.61 -25.81
CA TYR A 502 -6.86 -21.25 -26.08
C TYR A 502 -6.03 -20.64 -27.21
N ASN A 503 -6.53 -19.59 -27.85
CA ASN A 503 -5.76 -18.82 -28.84
C ASN A 503 -4.65 -17.95 -28.23
N ILE A 504 -4.43 -18.07 -26.93
CA ILE A 504 -3.42 -17.35 -26.13
C ILE A 504 -2.49 -18.30 -25.35
N GLY A 505 -2.67 -19.62 -25.48
CA GLY A 505 -1.91 -20.60 -24.73
C GLY A 505 -2.71 -21.85 -24.37
N VAL A 506 -2.15 -22.67 -23.49
CA VAL A 506 -2.76 -23.92 -23.01
C VAL A 506 -2.92 -23.84 -21.50
N ALA A 507 -4.09 -24.23 -20.99
CA ALA A 507 -4.33 -24.33 -19.56
C ALA A 507 -4.49 -25.79 -19.12
N SER A 508 -4.07 -26.09 -17.91
CA SER A 508 -4.34 -27.36 -17.26
C SER A 508 -5.09 -27.11 -15.96
N VAL A 509 -6.24 -27.79 -15.79
CA VAL A 509 -7.14 -27.63 -14.65
C VAL A 509 -7.47 -28.96 -14.02
N THR A 510 -7.66 -29.01 -12.71
CA THR A 510 -8.16 -30.22 -12.04
C THR A 510 -9.65 -30.36 -12.31
N VAL A 511 -10.11 -31.55 -12.70
CA VAL A 511 -11.53 -31.79 -12.97
C VAL A 511 -12.37 -31.59 -11.70
N SER A 512 -11.85 -31.96 -10.52
CA SER A 512 -12.54 -31.71 -9.23
C SER A 512 -12.77 -30.22 -8.95
N ASP A 513 -11.83 -29.36 -9.31
CA ASP A 513 -11.94 -27.91 -9.10
C ASP A 513 -12.98 -27.28 -10.03
N LEU A 514 -13.06 -27.76 -11.29
CA LEU A 514 -14.14 -27.39 -12.21
C LEU A 514 -15.50 -27.78 -11.64
N LEU A 515 -15.66 -29.02 -11.16
CA LEU A 515 -16.92 -29.50 -10.59
C LEU A 515 -17.30 -28.72 -9.33
N HIS A 516 -16.33 -28.33 -8.49
CA HIS A 516 -16.59 -27.47 -7.34
C HIS A 516 -17.08 -26.09 -7.76
N ALA A 517 -16.46 -25.46 -8.77
CA ALA A 517 -16.88 -24.16 -9.31
C ALA A 517 -18.30 -24.18 -9.93
N ALA A 518 -18.80 -25.34 -10.33
CA ALA A 518 -20.18 -25.49 -10.79
C ALA A 518 -21.19 -25.42 -9.63
N THR A 519 -20.76 -25.77 -8.41
CA THR A 519 -21.60 -25.73 -7.20
C THR A 519 -21.44 -24.45 -6.39
N ASP A 520 -20.25 -23.83 -6.40
CA ASP A 520 -19.98 -22.54 -5.76
C ASP A 520 -19.57 -21.48 -6.81
N PRO A 521 -20.48 -20.55 -7.18
CA PRO A 521 -20.18 -19.48 -8.14
C PRO A 521 -19.10 -18.49 -7.69
N LYS A 522 -18.74 -18.44 -6.41
CA LYS A 522 -17.67 -17.56 -5.90
C LYS A 522 -16.29 -18.19 -6.00
N PHE A 523 -16.23 -19.52 -6.14
CA PHE A 523 -14.98 -20.23 -6.30
C PHE A 523 -14.42 -20.01 -7.71
N LEU A 524 -13.21 -19.45 -7.79
CA LEU A 524 -12.48 -19.28 -9.04
C LEU A 524 -11.57 -20.48 -9.25
N VAL A 525 -11.68 -21.14 -10.41
CA VAL A 525 -10.94 -22.35 -10.73
C VAL A 525 -9.44 -22.03 -10.83
N PRO A 526 -8.57 -22.62 -10.00
CA PRO A 526 -7.12 -22.50 -10.17
C PRO A 526 -6.68 -23.29 -11.41
N TYR A 527 -5.68 -22.77 -12.12
CA TYR A 527 -5.17 -23.37 -13.34
C TYR A 527 -3.68 -23.12 -13.50
N ASP A 528 -2.98 -24.06 -14.14
CA ASP A 528 -1.63 -23.86 -14.65
C ASP A 528 -1.73 -23.38 -16.11
N PHE A 529 -1.03 -22.31 -16.48
CA PHE A 529 -1.13 -21.71 -17.82
C PHE A 529 0.21 -21.62 -18.53
N TYR A 530 0.24 -22.15 -19.74
CA TYR A 530 1.42 -22.26 -20.58
C TYR A 530 1.26 -21.41 -21.84
N ASP A 531 2.26 -20.61 -22.15
CA ASP A 531 2.29 -19.72 -23.33
C ASP A 531 3.63 -19.81 -24.06
N ASP A 532 3.91 -18.86 -24.94
CA ASP A 532 5.18 -18.74 -25.68
C ASP A 532 6.39 -18.74 -24.75
N GLY A 533 6.24 -18.21 -23.54
CA GLY A 533 7.23 -18.22 -22.49
C GLY A 533 7.59 -19.60 -21.93
N ASP A 534 6.77 -20.63 -22.14
CA ASP A 534 6.99 -22.03 -21.74
C ASP A 534 7.41 -22.94 -22.91
N GLY A 535 7.70 -22.35 -24.07
CA GLY A 535 8.13 -23.05 -25.30
C GLY A 535 7.01 -23.39 -26.27
N LEU A 536 5.79 -22.90 -26.03
CA LEU A 536 4.69 -22.98 -26.98
C LEU A 536 4.89 -21.91 -28.06
N HIS A 537 5.88 -22.14 -28.93
CA HIS A 537 6.25 -21.20 -29.98
C HIS A 537 5.08 -21.12 -30.96
N ASN A 538 4.27 -20.07 -30.79
CA ASN A 538 2.97 -19.82 -31.40
C ASN A 538 1.78 -20.46 -30.69
N ASN A 539 0.69 -19.70 -30.66
CA ASN A 539 -0.51 -20.10 -29.93
C ASN A 539 -1.24 -21.23 -30.65
N PRO A 540 -1.98 -22.06 -29.90
CA PRO A 540 -2.90 -23.04 -30.48
C PRO A 540 -3.87 -22.37 -31.45
N ASP A 541 -4.09 -23.00 -32.60
CA ASP A 541 -5.00 -22.50 -33.63
C ASP A 541 -5.89 -23.62 -34.21
N LEU A 542 -7.00 -23.23 -34.83
CA LEU A 542 -7.99 -24.09 -35.48
C LEU A 542 -7.90 -23.90 -37.00
N HIS A 543 -7.07 -24.69 -37.68
CA HIS A 543 -7.00 -24.71 -39.15
C HIS A 543 -7.78 -25.87 -39.79
N GLY A 544 -8.34 -26.79 -38.99
CA GLY A 544 -9.14 -27.91 -39.48
C GLY A 544 -9.92 -28.62 -38.37
N SER A 545 -10.05 -29.95 -38.45
CA SER A 545 -11.03 -30.72 -37.66
C SER A 545 -10.55 -31.12 -36.26
N THR A 546 -9.42 -31.83 -36.16
CA THR A 546 -8.90 -32.36 -34.88
C THR A 546 -7.55 -31.72 -34.52
N PRO A 547 -7.53 -30.62 -33.74
CA PRO A 547 -6.30 -29.86 -33.46
C PRO A 547 -5.43 -30.49 -32.37
N VAL A 548 -5.86 -31.57 -31.72
CA VAL A 548 -5.18 -32.17 -30.57
C VAL A 548 -5.25 -33.69 -30.63
N ALA A 549 -4.17 -34.33 -30.18
CA ALA A 549 -4.03 -35.77 -30.08
C ALA A 549 -3.37 -36.14 -28.75
N VAL A 550 -3.94 -37.13 -28.05
CA VAL A 550 -3.38 -37.66 -26.79
C VAL A 550 -2.88 -39.07 -27.04
N LEU A 551 -1.60 -39.31 -26.79
CA LEU A 551 -1.00 -40.63 -26.88
C LEU A 551 -1.41 -41.51 -25.69
N PRO A 552 -1.38 -42.84 -25.83
CA PRO A 552 -1.66 -43.75 -24.72
C PRO A 552 -0.72 -43.59 -23.50
N ASP A 553 0.48 -43.05 -23.70
CA ASP A 553 1.44 -42.74 -22.64
C ASP A 553 1.14 -41.41 -21.90
N GLY A 554 0.10 -40.68 -22.33
CA GLY A 554 -0.33 -39.42 -21.73
C GLY A 554 0.27 -38.17 -22.36
N ARG A 555 1.20 -38.29 -23.32
CA ARG A 555 1.73 -37.12 -24.05
C ARG A 555 0.66 -36.48 -24.91
N ILE A 556 0.66 -35.15 -24.94
CA ILE A 556 -0.31 -34.35 -25.69
C ILE A 556 0.40 -33.70 -26.85
N TRP A 557 -0.16 -33.85 -28.06
CA TRP A 557 0.25 -33.18 -29.28
C TRP A 557 -0.85 -32.23 -29.71
N LEU A 558 -0.48 -31.03 -30.13
CA LEU A 558 -1.42 -30.01 -30.54
C LEU A 558 -0.92 -29.23 -31.76
N THR A 559 -1.86 -28.72 -32.54
CA THR A 559 -1.60 -27.81 -33.66
C THR A 559 -1.49 -26.38 -33.15
N THR A 560 -0.47 -25.67 -33.63
CA THR A 560 -0.28 -24.23 -33.40
C THR A 560 -0.50 -23.47 -34.69
N SER A 561 -0.52 -22.14 -34.65
CA SER A 561 -0.60 -21.32 -35.86
C SER A 561 0.62 -21.49 -36.79
N GLU A 562 1.76 -22.00 -36.28
CA GLU A 562 2.93 -22.34 -37.09
C GLU A 562 3.64 -23.60 -36.57
N GLY A 563 3.08 -24.77 -36.85
CA GLY A 563 3.68 -26.07 -36.58
C GLY A 563 2.92 -26.89 -35.54
N LEU A 564 3.65 -27.80 -34.89
CA LEU A 564 3.13 -28.70 -33.86
C LEU A 564 3.85 -28.47 -32.54
N ALA A 565 3.13 -28.56 -31.44
CA ALA A 565 3.72 -28.58 -30.11
C ALA A 565 3.37 -29.87 -29.38
N THR A 566 4.27 -30.31 -28.50
CA THR A 566 4.04 -31.44 -27.61
C THR A 566 4.45 -31.12 -26.19
N ILE A 567 3.71 -31.70 -25.24
CA ILE A 567 4.02 -31.70 -23.81
C ILE A 567 3.89 -33.11 -23.27
N ASP A 568 4.77 -33.44 -22.33
CA ASP A 568 4.64 -34.62 -21.48
C ASP A 568 4.15 -34.20 -20.09
N PRO A 569 2.84 -34.34 -19.79
CA PRO A 569 2.28 -33.95 -18.51
C PRO A 569 2.86 -34.69 -17.31
N ALA A 570 3.43 -35.88 -17.49
CA ALA A 570 4.01 -36.67 -16.40
C ALA A 570 5.40 -36.15 -15.99
N HIS A 571 6.11 -35.45 -16.88
CA HIS A 571 7.51 -35.03 -16.68
C HIS A 571 7.72 -33.52 -16.87
N ILE A 572 6.76 -32.69 -16.46
CA ILE A 572 6.92 -31.23 -16.49
C ILE A 572 7.97 -30.81 -15.45
N ARG A 573 9.12 -30.29 -15.92
CA ARG A 573 10.13 -29.69 -15.04
C ARG A 573 9.59 -28.37 -14.47
N LYS A 574 9.52 -28.31 -13.14
CA LYS A 574 9.20 -27.08 -12.41
C LYS A 574 10.49 -26.38 -11.97
N ASN A 575 10.45 -25.07 -11.87
CA ASN A 575 11.49 -24.24 -11.29
C ASN A 575 11.35 -24.17 -9.76
N PRO A 576 12.18 -24.89 -8.98
CA PRO A 576 12.08 -24.85 -7.52
C PRO A 576 12.78 -23.63 -6.91
N VAL A 577 13.48 -22.81 -7.72
CA VAL A 577 14.35 -21.74 -7.22
C VAL A 577 13.51 -20.47 -7.04
N PRO A 578 13.34 -19.97 -5.81
CA PRO A 578 12.67 -18.70 -5.58
C PRO A 578 13.51 -17.54 -6.13
N PRO A 579 12.89 -16.53 -6.77
CA PRO A 579 13.62 -15.40 -7.34
C PRO A 579 14.11 -14.46 -6.23
N PRO A 580 15.40 -14.08 -6.20
CA PRO A 580 15.86 -12.95 -5.39
C PRO A 580 15.16 -11.66 -5.83
N VAL A 581 14.72 -10.87 -4.85
CA VAL A 581 14.05 -9.59 -5.10
C VAL A 581 14.99 -8.45 -4.77
N GLN A 582 15.09 -7.48 -5.67
CA GLN A 582 15.97 -6.33 -5.53
C GLN A 582 15.19 -5.04 -5.78
N ILE A 583 15.34 -4.07 -4.88
CA ILE A 583 14.83 -2.71 -5.09
C ILE A 583 15.92 -1.95 -5.83
N VAL A 584 15.63 -1.56 -7.07
CA VAL A 584 16.65 -1.06 -8.01
C VAL A 584 16.76 0.45 -7.96
N GLN A 585 15.64 1.16 -7.77
CA GLN A 585 15.61 2.62 -7.86
C GLN A 585 14.44 3.19 -7.06
N LEU A 586 14.70 4.32 -6.39
CA LEU A 586 13.69 5.16 -5.74
C LEU A 586 13.62 6.50 -6.48
N THR A 587 12.43 6.88 -6.93
CA THR A 587 12.19 8.17 -7.59
C THR A 587 11.23 8.99 -6.74
N VAL A 588 11.61 10.23 -6.43
CA VAL A 588 10.88 11.15 -5.56
C VAL A 588 10.67 12.45 -6.32
N ASP A 589 9.41 12.81 -6.58
CA ASP A 589 9.04 13.99 -7.38
C ASP A 589 9.88 14.12 -8.67
N ASP A 590 10.00 13.01 -9.41
CA ASP A 590 10.75 12.84 -10.66
C ASP A 590 12.30 12.90 -10.55
N ALA A 591 12.85 13.02 -9.33
CA ALA A 591 14.28 12.94 -9.08
C ALA A 591 14.69 11.55 -8.54
N ASN A 592 15.78 10.99 -9.06
CA ASN A 592 16.31 9.72 -8.59
C ASN A 592 17.05 9.90 -7.26
N VAL A 593 16.71 9.07 -6.28
CA VAL A 593 17.36 9.00 -4.97
C VAL A 593 18.08 7.66 -4.86
N GLU A 594 19.32 7.70 -4.38
CA GLU A 594 20.12 6.49 -4.17
C GLU A 594 19.48 5.60 -3.09
N VAL A 595 19.37 4.31 -3.38
CA VAL A 595 18.77 3.34 -2.47
C VAL A 595 19.76 3.00 -1.35
N ALA A 596 19.59 3.64 -0.20
CA ALA A 596 20.38 3.41 1.02
C ALA A 596 19.52 2.79 2.13
N ARG A 597 20.17 2.25 3.18
CA ARG A 597 19.49 1.59 4.31
C ARG A 597 18.53 2.50 5.11
N ALA A 598 18.74 3.81 5.09
CA ALA A 598 17.86 4.77 5.78
C ALA A 598 17.77 6.07 4.99
N ILE A 599 16.61 6.31 4.36
CA ILE A 599 16.39 7.47 3.50
C ILE A 599 15.48 8.47 4.22
N THR A 600 15.85 9.74 4.24
CA THR A 600 15.00 10.82 4.77
C THR A 600 14.54 11.70 3.62
N LEU A 601 13.24 11.78 3.41
CA LEU A 601 12.61 12.53 2.32
C LEU A 601 12.15 13.91 2.80
N PRO A 602 12.23 14.93 1.94
CA PRO A 602 11.83 16.29 2.28
C PRO A 602 10.33 16.40 2.57
N PRO A 603 9.89 17.43 3.32
CA PRO A 603 8.47 17.68 3.51
C PRO A 603 7.80 18.04 2.17
N LEU A 604 6.50 17.78 2.07
CA LEU A 604 5.67 18.04 0.86
C LEU A 604 5.99 17.15 -0.35
N THR A 605 6.67 16.01 -0.17
CA THR A 605 6.80 15.01 -1.24
C THR A 605 5.43 14.57 -1.73
N ARG A 606 5.19 14.67 -3.05
CA ARG A 606 3.89 14.39 -3.66
C ARG A 606 3.84 13.01 -4.28
N ARG A 607 4.93 12.57 -4.88
CA ARG A 607 4.99 11.29 -5.61
C ARG A 607 6.26 10.53 -5.23
N ILE A 608 6.06 9.28 -4.83
CA ILE A 608 7.12 8.31 -4.60
C ILE A 608 6.88 7.13 -5.52
N GLU A 609 7.90 6.78 -6.30
CA GLU A 609 7.89 5.60 -7.16
C GLU A 609 9.06 4.70 -6.78
N ILE A 610 8.75 3.44 -6.48
CA ILE A 610 9.73 2.44 -6.07
C ILE A 610 9.79 1.40 -7.17
N ASN A 611 10.93 1.34 -7.85
CA ASN A 611 11.21 0.37 -8.90
C ASN A 611 11.95 -0.83 -8.32
N TYR A 612 11.44 -2.02 -8.59
CA TYR A 612 11.97 -3.28 -8.06
C TYR A 612 12.00 -4.35 -9.16
N THR A 613 12.79 -5.40 -8.94
CA THR A 613 12.97 -6.47 -9.91
C THR A 613 13.07 -7.81 -9.18
N GLY A 614 12.53 -8.86 -9.78
CA GLY A 614 12.71 -10.25 -9.35
C GLY A 614 13.58 -10.96 -10.37
N LEU A 615 14.63 -11.61 -9.88
CA LEU A 615 15.70 -12.21 -10.68
C LEU A 615 15.41 -13.70 -10.89
N SER A 616 14.55 -13.98 -11.86
CA SER A 616 14.37 -15.31 -12.45
C SER A 616 14.59 -15.21 -13.95
N PHE A 617 15.46 -16.07 -14.45
CA PHE A 617 16.00 -16.09 -15.79
C PHE A 617 15.40 -17.20 -16.64
N ILE A 618 14.56 -18.09 -16.12
CA ILE A 618 13.81 -19.01 -16.98
C ILE A 618 12.80 -18.20 -17.78
N ASN A 619 11.86 -17.52 -17.10
CA ASN A 619 10.90 -16.62 -17.73
C ASN A 619 10.73 -15.31 -16.94
N PRO A 620 11.60 -14.31 -17.18
CA PRO A 620 11.56 -13.04 -16.45
C PRO A 620 10.23 -12.29 -16.59
N ARG A 621 9.45 -12.52 -17.66
CA ARG A 621 8.19 -11.79 -17.90
C ARG A 621 7.03 -12.33 -17.06
N LYS A 622 7.11 -13.60 -16.63
CA LYS A 622 6.11 -14.25 -15.76
C LYS A 622 6.37 -14.08 -14.27
N VAL A 623 7.45 -13.42 -13.89
CA VAL A 623 7.69 -13.09 -12.47
C VAL A 623 6.56 -12.21 -11.96
N THR A 624 5.87 -12.69 -10.93
CA THR A 624 4.79 -11.95 -10.27
C THR A 624 5.27 -11.38 -8.95
N PHE A 625 4.68 -10.27 -8.54
CA PHE A 625 5.06 -9.52 -7.35
C PHE A 625 3.85 -9.28 -6.47
N ARG A 626 4.09 -9.30 -5.16
CA ARG A 626 3.19 -8.74 -4.14
C ARG A 626 4.01 -7.72 -3.35
N TYR A 627 3.43 -6.55 -3.11
CA TYR A 627 4.08 -5.51 -2.33
C TYR A 627 3.12 -4.87 -1.33
N ARG A 628 3.69 -4.25 -0.30
CA ARG A 628 2.96 -3.44 0.70
C ARG A 628 3.87 -2.35 1.26
N LEU A 629 3.27 -1.24 1.65
CA LEU A 629 3.92 -0.16 2.40
C LEU A 629 3.44 -0.15 3.85
N LEU A 630 4.24 -0.70 4.76
CA LEU A 630 3.95 -0.67 6.19
C LEU A 630 3.89 0.78 6.67
N GLY A 631 2.79 1.14 7.33
CA GLY A 631 2.43 2.51 7.70
C GLY A 631 1.34 3.12 6.81
N PHE A 632 0.98 2.47 5.69
CA PHE A 632 -0.08 2.90 4.78
C PHE A 632 -1.00 1.74 4.35
N ASP A 633 -0.43 0.65 3.82
CA ASP A 633 -1.17 -0.53 3.36
C ASP A 633 -1.53 -1.48 4.51
N ALA A 634 -2.78 -1.95 4.56
CA ALA A 634 -3.24 -2.90 5.58
C ALA A 634 -2.93 -4.38 5.24
N GLN A 635 -2.91 -4.72 3.95
CA GLN A 635 -2.66 -6.07 3.43
C GLN A 635 -1.76 -5.99 2.19
N TRP A 636 -1.24 -7.14 1.75
CA TRP A 636 -0.50 -7.23 0.49
C TRP A 636 -1.40 -6.83 -0.68
N ASN A 637 -0.84 -6.07 -1.63
CA ASN A 637 -1.52 -5.81 -2.90
C ASN A 637 -1.68 -7.10 -3.71
N ALA A 638 -2.65 -7.10 -4.62
CA ALA A 638 -2.88 -8.22 -5.53
C ALA A 638 -1.64 -8.52 -6.39
N GLU A 639 -1.50 -9.78 -6.80
CA GLU A 639 -0.41 -10.22 -7.66
C GLU A 639 -0.36 -9.40 -8.94
N SER A 640 0.83 -8.94 -9.30
CA SER A 640 1.06 -8.15 -10.51
C SER A 640 2.39 -8.48 -11.13
N THR A 641 2.50 -8.40 -12.44
CA THR A 641 3.78 -8.45 -13.17
C THR A 641 4.47 -7.08 -13.23
N ARG A 642 3.87 -6.04 -12.64
CA ARG A 642 4.45 -4.69 -12.57
C ARG A 642 5.67 -4.65 -11.66
N ARG A 643 6.74 -4.06 -12.19
CA ARG A 643 8.06 -3.90 -11.53
C ARG A 643 8.23 -2.53 -10.84
N PHE A 644 7.12 -1.87 -10.54
CA PHE A 644 7.11 -0.60 -9.82
C PHE A 644 5.85 -0.45 -8.98
N ALA A 645 5.97 0.30 -7.88
CA ALA A 645 4.86 0.74 -7.05
C ALA A 645 4.90 2.27 -6.92
N THR A 646 3.74 2.90 -6.99
CA THR A 646 3.62 4.37 -6.90
C THR A 646 2.70 4.75 -5.76
N TYR A 647 3.17 5.63 -4.88
CA TYR A 647 2.41 6.21 -3.78
C TYR A 647 2.36 7.73 -3.95
N THR A 648 1.18 8.32 -3.71
CA THR A 648 0.97 9.76 -3.83
C THR A 648 0.47 10.37 -2.52
N ASN A 649 0.92 11.58 -2.21
CA ASN A 649 0.52 12.39 -1.05
C ASN A 649 0.53 11.61 0.28
N LEU A 650 1.59 10.83 0.53
CA LEU A 650 1.74 10.11 1.78
C LEU A 650 1.81 11.07 2.97
N PRO A 651 1.14 10.77 4.10
CA PRO A 651 1.27 11.59 5.31
C PRO A 651 2.69 11.50 5.88
N PRO A 652 3.16 12.50 6.63
CA PRO A 652 4.46 12.44 7.28
C PRO A 652 4.55 11.26 8.27
N GLY A 653 5.64 10.50 8.23
CA GLY A 653 5.77 9.27 9.02
C GLY A 653 6.98 8.43 8.65
N LYS A 654 7.14 7.30 9.34
CA LYS A 654 8.11 6.27 9.01
C LYS A 654 7.42 5.18 8.22
N TYR A 655 8.02 4.78 7.11
CA TYR A 655 7.49 3.75 6.22
C TYR A 655 8.52 2.68 5.95
N ARG A 656 8.04 1.45 5.76
CA ARG A 656 8.82 0.32 5.30
C ARG A 656 8.11 -0.32 4.12
N PHE A 657 8.69 -0.18 2.93
CA PHE A 657 8.20 -0.84 1.74
C PHE A 657 8.70 -2.28 1.73
N GLU A 658 7.83 -3.24 1.45
CA GLU A 658 8.18 -4.66 1.33
C GLU A 658 7.66 -5.22 0.01
N VAL A 659 8.48 -6.02 -0.65
CA VAL A 659 8.12 -6.70 -1.90
C VAL A 659 8.62 -8.14 -1.92
N LEU A 660 7.75 -9.04 -2.35
CA LEU A 660 8.02 -10.45 -2.61
C LEU A 660 7.82 -10.72 -4.10
N ALA A 661 8.49 -11.75 -4.61
CA ALA A 661 8.30 -12.20 -5.98
C ALA A 661 8.11 -13.71 -6.03
N ALA A 662 7.35 -14.18 -7.02
CA ALA A 662 7.27 -15.58 -7.41
C ALA A 662 7.79 -15.78 -8.83
N ASN A 663 8.45 -16.91 -9.05
CA ASN A 663 8.88 -17.33 -10.39
C ASN A 663 7.67 -17.77 -11.25
N ASP A 664 7.96 -18.27 -12.46
CA ASP A 664 6.96 -18.70 -13.44
C ASP A 664 6.09 -19.88 -12.99
N ASP A 665 6.57 -20.69 -12.04
CA ASP A 665 5.83 -21.82 -11.45
C ASP A 665 5.21 -21.49 -10.07
N GLY A 666 5.19 -20.20 -9.69
CA GLY A 666 4.51 -19.74 -8.47
C GLY A 666 5.30 -19.97 -7.17
N VAL A 667 6.59 -20.27 -7.24
CA VAL A 667 7.45 -20.39 -6.05
C VAL A 667 7.85 -19.01 -5.56
N TRP A 668 7.31 -18.63 -4.39
CA TRP A 668 7.53 -17.33 -3.76
C TRP A 668 8.87 -17.25 -3.01
N SER A 669 9.49 -16.08 -3.03
CA SER A 669 10.60 -15.72 -2.15
C SER A 669 10.17 -15.78 -0.67
N THR A 670 11.04 -16.29 0.20
CA THR A 670 10.74 -16.44 1.64
C THR A 670 10.92 -15.14 2.43
N GLU A 671 11.89 -14.32 2.04
CA GLU A 671 12.19 -13.04 2.69
C GLU A 671 11.86 -11.87 1.76
N PRO A 672 11.12 -10.84 2.23
CA PRO A 672 10.82 -9.67 1.43
C PRO A 672 12.04 -8.76 1.31
N ALA A 673 12.27 -8.24 0.10
CA ALA A 673 13.15 -7.10 -0.04
C ALA A 673 12.47 -5.87 0.57
N ALA A 674 13.19 -5.15 1.43
CA ALA A 674 12.64 -4.05 2.21
C ALA A 674 13.40 -2.73 1.99
N LEU A 675 12.67 -1.62 1.98
CA LEU A 675 13.23 -0.26 1.97
C LEU A 675 12.59 0.59 3.07
N ASP A 676 13.43 1.07 3.98
CA ASP A 676 13.03 1.95 5.07
C ASP A 676 13.25 3.42 4.68
N PHE A 677 12.19 4.23 4.74
CA PHE A 677 12.29 5.68 4.52
C PHE A 677 11.38 6.47 5.48
N THR A 678 11.78 7.71 5.76
CA THR A 678 11.04 8.62 6.65
C THR A 678 10.66 9.89 5.90
N LEU A 679 9.38 10.24 5.92
CA LEU A 679 8.86 11.48 5.35
C LEU A 679 8.71 12.55 6.45
N LEU A 680 9.44 13.67 6.31
CA LEU A 680 9.41 14.75 7.29
C LEU A 680 8.10 15.55 7.22
N PRO A 681 7.55 16.00 8.36
CA PRO A 681 6.36 16.86 8.36
C PRO A 681 6.69 18.27 7.90
N ALA A 682 5.79 18.87 7.12
CA ALA A 682 5.84 20.30 6.85
C ALA A 682 5.65 21.09 8.15
N PHE A 683 6.15 22.34 8.23
CA PHE A 683 6.09 23.13 9.46
C PHE A 683 4.66 23.24 10.03
N TYR A 684 3.65 23.36 9.17
CA TYR A 684 2.24 23.49 9.55
C TYR A 684 1.59 22.15 9.97
N GLN A 685 2.23 21.03 9.68
CA GLN A 685 1.80 19.69 10.10
C GLN A 685 2.41 19.31 11.46
N THR A 686 3.28 20.15 12.04
CA THR A 686 3.86 19.89 13.35
C THR A 686 2.84 20.08 14.47
N LYS A 687 2.94 19.25 15.52
CA LYS A 687 2.05 19.32 16.68
C LYS A 687 2.05 20.69 17.37
N TRP A 688 3.20 21.38 17.37
CA TRP A 688 3.33 22.69 18.01
C TRP A 688 2.68 23.80 17.19
N PHE A 689 2.78 23.76 15.86
CA PHE A 689 2.04 24.70 15.00
C PHE A 689 0.53 24.52 15.17
N ILE A 690 0.04 23.28 15.17
CA ILE A 690 -1.38 22.98 15.44
C ILE A 690 -1.79 23.51 16.81
N ALA A 691 -0.98 23.30 17.85
CA ALA A 691 -1.23 23.85 19.18
C ALA A 691 -1.27 25.39 19.18
N LEU A 692 -0.40 26.05 18.42
CA LEU A 692 -0.38 27.50 18.27
C LEU A 692 -1.62 28.02 17.53
N CYS A 693 -2.10 27.32 16.48
CA CYS A 693 -3.37 27.63 15.82
C CYS A 693 -4.56 27.47 16.77
N LEU A 694 -4.60 26.40 17.58
CA LEU A 694 -5.63 26.20 18.59
C LEU A 694 -5.60 27.29 19.67
N LEU A 695 -4.41 27.70 20.10
CA LEU A 695 -4.23 28.81 21.04
C LEU A 695 -4.70 30.15 20.45
N ALA A 696 -4.38 30.41 19.18
CA ALA A 696 -4.84 31.60 18.47
C ALA A 696 -6.36 31.61 18.32
N LEU A 697 -6.98 30.47 18.02
CA LEU A 697 -8.43 30.32 17.97
C LEU A 697 -9.07 30.57 19.34
N LEU A 698 -8.50 30.00 20.41
CA LEU A 698 -8.96 30.24 21.78
C LEU A 698 -8.85 31.73 22.15
N LEU A 699 -7.76 32.39 21.79
CA LEU A 699 -7.56 33.82 22.02
C LEU A 699 -8.57 34.66 21.22
N ALA A 700 -8.85 34.31 19.98
CA ALA A 700 -9.86 34.96 19.16
C ALA A 700 -11.26 34.83 19.77
N ILE A 701 -11.62 33.63 20.26
CA ILE A 701 -12.87 33.40 20.99
C ILE A 701 -12.91 34.26 22.26
N LEU A 702 -11.84 34.29 23.06
CA LEU A 702 -11.75 35.12 24.27
C LEU A 702 -11.89 36.61 23.95
N LEU A 703 -11.26 37.10 22.89
CA LEU A 703 -11.39 38.49 22.43
C LEU A 703 -12.80 38.80 21.98
N LEU A 704 -13.45 37.88 21.27
CA LEU A 704 -14.83 38.04 20.78
C LEU A 704 -15.82 38.03 21.95
N VAL A 705 -15.64 37.15 22.93
CA VAL A 705 -16.40 37.17 24.20
C VAL A 705 -16.17 38.48 24.94
N ARG A 706 -14.92 38.95 25.05
CA ARG A 706 -14.61 40.21 25.72
C ARG A 706 -15.20 41.42 25.00
N PHE A 707 -15.20 41.41 23.67
CA PHE A 707 -15.85 42.41 22.83
C PHE A 707 -17.39 42.36 23.01
N ARG A 708 -17.97 41.17 23.10
CA ARG A 708 -19.40 41.00 23.38
C ARG A 708 -19.77 41.54 24.75
N ILE A 709 -18.97 41.27 25.77
CA ILE A 709 -19.18 41.81 27.13
C ILE A 709 -19.08 43.35 27.12
N ARG A 710 -18.09 43.92 26.43
CA ARG A 710 -17.96 45.38 26.30
C ARG A 710 -19.17 46.01 25.59
N SER A 711 -19.57 45.46 24.44
CA SER A 711 -20.72 45.99 23.69
C SER A 711 -22.04 45.88 24.46
N VAL A 712 -22.23 44.83 25.27
CA VAL A 712 -23.40 44.72 26.17
C VAL A 712 -23.30 45.71 27.34
N ALA A 713 -22.12 45.90 27.92
CA ALA A 713 -21.90 46.86 29.01
C ALA A 713 -22.16 48.31 28.56
N ASP A 714 -21.74 48.68 27.35
CA ASP A 714 -22.00 50.01 26.79
C ASP A 714 -23.50 50.26 26.55
N GLY A 715 -24.24 49.24 26.13
CA GLY A 715 -25.70 49.31 25.98
C GLY A 715 -26.44 49.47 27.31
N LEU A 716 -25.95 48.84 28.39
CA LEU A 716 -26.49 49.02 29.75
C LEU A 716 -26.19 50.43 30.29
N ARG A 717 -25.00 50.96 30.03
CA ARG A 717 -24.56 52.27 30.53
C ARG A 717 -25.45 53.41 30.01
N ARG A 718 -25.80 53.39 28.72
CA ARG A 718 -26.71 54.38 28.11
C ARG A 718 -28.10 54.39 28.75
N ARG A 719 -28.67 53.21 29.04
CA ARG A 719 -29.97 53.10 29.70
C ARG A 719 -29.96 53.57 31.16
N PHE A 720 -28.82 53.44 31.84
CA PHE A 720 -28.64 53.98 33.19
C PHE A 720 -28.50 55.50 33.19
N GLU A 721 -27.77 56.07 32.22
CA GLU A 721 -27.64 57.52 32.03
C GLU A 721 -28.99 58.16 31.71
N GLU A 722 -29.77 57.57 30.79
CA GLU A 722 -31.15 58.02 30.48
C GLU A 722 -32.06 58.07 31.73
N ARG A 723 -31.96 57.08 32.63
CA ARG A 723 -32.77 57.06 33.87
C ARG A 723 -32.28 58.03 34.94
N LEU A 724 -31.00 58.36 34.94
CA LEU A 724 -30.44 59.33 35.88
C LEU A 724 -30.81 60.76 35.46
N ASP A 725 -30.74 61.07 34.16
CA ASP A 725 -31.14 62.39 33.63
C ASP A 725 -32.63 62.67 33.81
N GLU A 726 -33.49 61.66 33.67
CA GLU A 726 -34.92 61.81 33.96
C GLU A 726 -35.16 62.17 35.44
N ARG A 727 -34.41 61.55 36.37
CA ARG A 727 -34.58 61.78 37.82
C ARG A 727 -33.97 63.09 38.31
N THR A 728 -32.85 63.53 37.74
CA THR A 728 -32.27 64.85 38.03
C THR A 728 -33.13 65.97 37.46
N ARG A 729 -33.72 65.80 36.26
CA ARG A 729 -34.67 66.77 35.70
C ARG A 729 -35.93 66.90 36.57
N VAL A 730 -36.51 65.78 37.00
CA VAL A 730 -37.68 65.78 37.91
C VAL A 730 -37.35 66.41 39.27
N ALA A 731 -36.12 66.23 39.77
CA ALA A 731 -35.69 66.88 41.00
C ALA A 731 -35.46 68.40 40.84
N GLN A 732 -34.99 68.86 39.68
CA GLN A 732 -34.81 70.30 39.38
C GLN A 732 -36.16 71.01 39.19
N ASP A 733 -37.10 70.45 38.42
CA ASP A 733 -38.42 71.06 38.18
C ASP A 733 -39.26 71.16 39.45
N LEU A 734 -39.12 70.18 40.37
CA LEU A 734 -39.78 70.20 41.67
C LEU A 734 -39.10 71.18 42.65
N HIS A 735 -37.78 71.38 42.52
CA HIS A 735 -36.96 72.25 43.38
C HIS A 735 -37.25 73.74 43.17
N ASP A 736 -37.37 74.17 41.91
CA ASP A 736 -37.51 75.58 41.56
C ASP A 736 -38.90 76.13 41.93
N ASN A 737 -39.96 75.35 41.69
CA ASN A 737 -41.32 75.82 41.97
C ASN A 737 -41.64 75.81 43.47
N LEU A 738 -41.29 74.74 44.20
CA LEU A 738 -41.69 74.59 45.61
C LEU A 738 -41.03 75.62 46.53
N LEU A 739 -39.72 75.87 46.37
CA LEU A 739 -39.00 76.82 47.24
C LEU A 739 -39.41 78.27 46.97
N GLN A 740 -39.68 78.60 45.72
CA GLN A 740 -40.11 79.94 45.32
C GLN A 740 -41.53 80.24 45.83
N ASP A 741 -42.44 79.26 45.74
CA ASP A 741 -43.81 79.38 46.27
C ASP A 741 -43.82 79.58 47.80
N VAL A 742 -43.01 78.79 48.54
CA VAL A 742 -42.95 78.91 50.01
C VAL A 742 -42.30 80.22 50.44
N MET A 743 -41.28 80.72 49.71
CA MET A 743 -40.73 82.06 49.95
C MET A 743 -41.76 83.16 49.71
N GLY A 744 -42.55 83.05 48.64
CA GLY A 744 -43.65 83.99 48.35
C GLY A 744 -44.68 84.02 49.48
N ILE A 745 -45.07 82.85 50.00
CA ILE A 745 -45.99 82.73 51.14
C ILE A 745 -45.39 83.35 52.41
N SER A 746 -44.11 83.09 52.70
CA SER A 746 -43.41 83.71 53.84
C SER A 746 -43.46 85.23 53.80
N LEU A 747 -43.15 85.84 52.65
CA LEU A 747 -43.13 87.29 52.50
C LEU A 747 -44.53 87.91 52.72
N GLN A 748 -45.58 87.26 52.20
CA GLN A 748 -46.96 87.73 52.43
C GLN A 748 -47.38 87.61 53.88
N LEU A 749 -46.97 86.54 54.56
CA LEU A 749 -47.21 86.37 56.00
C LEU A 749 -46.46 87.43 56.81
N GLU A 750 -45.24 87.79 56.42
CA GLU A 750 -44.41 88.84 57.04
C GLU A 750 -45.08 90.21 56.93
N ILE A 751 -45.52 90.58 55.72
CA ILE A 751 -46.28 91.81 55.49
C ILE A 751 -47.58 91.82 56.30
N ALA A 752 -48.29 90.69 56.35
CA ALA A 752 -49.52 90.58 57.15
C ALA A 752 -49.23 90.69 58.65
N ASP A 753 -48.08 90.22 59.14
CA ASP A 753 -47.70 90.35 60.55
C ASP A 753 -47.41 91.81 60.90
N GLU A 754 -46.66 92.50 60.05
CA GLU A 754 -46.27 93.89 60.25
C GLU A 754 -47.47 94.85 60.23
N LEU A 755 -48.45 94.61 59.35
CA LEU A 755 -49.68 95.40 59.27
C LEU A 755 -50.68 95.14 60.42
N THR A 756 -50.53 94.03 61.16
CA THR A 756 -51.48 93.65 62.22
C THR A 756 -51.15 94.35 63.56
N PRO A 757 -52.05 95.15 64.14
CA PRO A 757 -51.78 95.89 65.39
C PRO A 757 -51.49 94.99 66.60
N PRO A 758 -50.62 95.42 67.54
CA PRO A 758 -50.30 94.63 68.74
C PRO A 758 -51.55 94.44 69.62
N GLY A 759 -51.96 93.18 69.82
CA GLY A 759 -53.13 92.79 70.65
C GLY A 759 -54.30 92.16 69.86
N ALA A 760 -54.27 92.15 68.53
CA ALA A 760 -55.30 91.49 67.73
C ALA A 760 -55.23 89.95 67.88
N ALA A 761 -56.38 89.29 68.03
CA ALA A 761 -56.48 87.85 68.29
C ALA A 761 -55.76 86.95 67.26
N GLY A 762 -55.54 87.45 66.04
CA GLY A 762 -54.85 86.72 64.96
C GLY A 762 -53.30 86.79 64.99
N LYS A 763 -52.69 87.74 65.71
CA LYS A 763 -51.23 87.94 65.71
C LYS A 763 -50.43 86.71 66.17
N PRO A 764 -50.85 85.95 67.21
CA PRO A 764 -50.15 84.72 67.61
C PRO A 764 -50.22 83.60 66.57
N ILE A 765 -51.30 83.56 65.77
CA ILE A 765 -51.49 82.53 64.74
C ILE A 765 -50.58 82.84 63.55
N LEU A 766 -50.49 84.11 63.17
CA LEU A 766 -49.69 84.55 62.04
C LEU A 766 -48.18 84.43 62.29
N SER A 767 -47.73 84.85 63.46
CA SER A 767 -46.34 84.65 63.92
C SER A 767 -45.96 83.16 63.95
N ARG A 768 -46.89 82.28 64.36
CA ARG A 768 -46.69 80.83 64.30
C ARG A 768 -46.64 80.30 62.86
N ALA A 769 -47.42 80.85 61.94
CA ALA A 769 -47.39 80.48 60.52
C ALA A 769 -46.07 80.91 59.84
N LEU A 770 -45.56 82.11 60.16
CA LEU A 770 -44.22 82.57 59.75
C LEU A 770 -43.13 81.63 60.23
N GLN A 771 -43.14 81.31 61.52
CA GLN A 771 -42.13 80.44 62.12
C GLN A 771 -42.16 79.02 61.53
N LEU A 772 -43.35 78.52 61.16
CA LEU A 772 -43.50 77.24 60.45
C LEU A 772 -42.94 77.32 59.02
N SER A 773 -43.20 78.40 58.29
CA SER A 773 -42.71 78.59 56.92
C SER A 773 -41.18 78.72 56.87
N GLU A 774 -40.58 79.50 57.78
CA GLU A 774 -39.12 79.61 57.92
C GLU A 774 -38.47 78.28 58.29
N SER A 775 -39.09 77.52 59.22
CA SER A 775 -38.60 76.19 59.58
C SER A 775 -38.68 75.22 58.40
N ALA A 776 -39.72 75.31 57.57
CA ALA A 776 -39.86 74.51 56.36
C ALA A 776 -38.80 74.87 55.31
N LEU A 777 -38.51 76.16 55.10
CA LEU A 777 -37.45 76.63 54.21
C LEU A 777 -36.05 76.20 54.70
N ALA A 778 -35.79 76.28 56.00
CA ALA A 778 -34.52 75.84 56.59
C ALA A 778 -34.33 74.31 56.45
N LYS A 779 -35.38 73.52 56.69
CA LYS A 779 -35.37 72.06 56.47
C LYS A 779 -35.19 71.70 54.99
N GLY A 780 -35.85 72.44 54.09
CA GLY A 780 -35.68 72.28 52.64
C GLY A 780 -34.26 72.55 52.17
N ARG A 781 -33.63 73.63 52.64
CA ARG A 781 -32.21 73.94 52.34
C ARG A 781 -31.23 72.94 52.93
N GLY A 782 -31.49 72.41 54.13
CA GLY A 782 -30.63 71.38 54.77
C GLY A 782 -30.66 70.01 54.09
N ALA A 783 -31.79 69.64 53.46
CA ALA A 783 -31.88 68.44 52.62
C ALA A 783 -31.12 68.57 51.29
N LEU A 784 -30.79 69.80 50.87
CA LEU A 784 -30.08 70.09 49.62
C LEU A 784 -28.55 70.09 49.75
N THR A 785 -28.00 70.41 50.92
CA THR A 785 -26.57 70.28 51.18
C THR A 785 -26.13 68.81 51.28
N THR A 786 -27.03 67.92 51.71
CA THR A 786 -26.80 66.46 51.77
C THR A 786 -26.77 65.80 50.39
N LEU A 787 -27.47 66.35 49.39
CA LEU A 787 -27.38 65.89 48.00
C LEU A 787 -26.08 66.29 47.27
N ARG A 788 -25.29 67.22 47.83
CA ARG A 788 -24.06 67.75 47.21
C ARG A 788 -22.76 67.28 47.87
N ALA A 789 -22.80 66.60 49.02
CA ALA A 789 -21.61 66.13 49.72
C ALA A 789 -21.22 64.71 49.31
N THR A 790 -19.96 64.49 48.89
CA THR A 790 -19.47 63.19 48.43
C THR A 790 -18.81 62.35 49.54
N MET A 791 -18.34 62.95 50.65
CA MET A 791 -17.78 62.24 51.82
C MET A 791 -18.05 63.01 53.12
N VAL A 792 -18.27 62.31 54.24
CA VAL A 792 -18.46 62.87 55.60
C VAL A 792 -17.26 62.49 56.47
N SER A 793 -16.59 63.47 57.09
CA SER A 793 -15.43 63.21 57.96
C SER A 793 -15.88 62.64 59.30
N ALA A 794 -15.07 61.75 59.90
CA ALA A 794 -15.30 61.25 61.26
C ALA A 794 -15.35 62.39 62.30
N GLN A 795 -14.59 63.46 62.06
CA GLN A 795 -14.56 64.65 62.88
C GLN A 795 -15.89 65.43 62.83
N ASP A 796 -16.59 65.39 61.68
CA ASP A 796 -17.91 66.02 61.51
C ASP A 796 -18.98 65.30 62.33
N VAL A 797 -18.90 63.97 62.43
CA VAL A 797 -19.83 63.15 63.24
C VAL A 797 -19.71 63.53 64.72
N LEU A 798 -18.47 63.56 65.26
CA LEU A 798 -18.23 63.89 66.66
C LEU A 798 -18.56 65.36 66.97
N GLN A 799 -18.24 66.30 66.06
CA GLN A 799 -18.60 67.71 66.22
C GLN A 799 -20.11 67.92 66.19
N THR A 800 -20.82 67.26 65.27
CA THR A 800 -22.30 67.35 65.18
C THR A 800 -22.97 66.81 66.44
N LEU A 801 -22.43 65.74 67.03
CA LEU A 801 -22.93 65.20 68.30
C LEU A 801 -22.64 66.11 69.48
N LYS A 802 -21.47 66.76 69.53
CA LYS A 802 -21.16 67.79 70.54
C LYS A 802 -22.09 68.99 70.42
N LEU A 803 -22.30 69.49 69.20
CA LEU A 803 -23.23 70.60 68.92
C LEU A 803 -24.68 70.26 69.30
N THR A 804 -25.12 69.04 68.99
CA THR A 804 -26.46 68.55 69.36
C THR A 804 -26.61 68.48 70.87
N ALA A 805 -25.57 68.05 71.60
CA ALA A 805 -25.60 68.04 73.06
C ALA A 805 -25.69 69.44 73.67
N THR A 806 -24.90 70.41 73.18
CA THR A 806 -24.88 71.78 73.73
C THR A 806 -26.27 72.42 73.75
N HIS A 807 -27.07 72.20 72.70
CA HIS A 807 -28.42 72.78 72.59
C HIS A 807 -29.42 72.24 73.62
N PHE A 808 -29.13 71.10 74.26
CA PHE A 808 -29.99 70.50 75.30
C PHE A 808 -29.41 70.66 76.72
N THR A 809 -28.16 71.12 76.86
CA THR A 809 -27.47 71.25 78.15
C THR A 809 -27.39 72.68 78.69
N GLU A 810 -27.88 73.71 77.98
CA GLU A 810 -27.77 75.12 78.39
C GLU A 810 -28.36 75.44 79.78
N ASP A 811 -29.30 74.62 80.29
CA ASP A 811 -29.88 74.74 81.65
C ASP A 811 -29.56 73.56 82.60
N ARG A 812 -28.71 72.59 82.20
CA ARG A 812 -28.46 71.37 82.97
C ARG A 812 -26.98 70.97 82.97
N HIS A 813 -26.32 71.00 84.13
CA HIS A 813 -24.96 70.47 84.33
C HIS A 813 -24.94 68.92 84.29
N GLN A 814 -25.16 68.34 83.12
CA GLN A 814 -25.10 66.89 82.89
C GLN A 814 -23.78 66.51 82.23
N ALA A 815 -23.04 65.56 82.80
CA ALA A 815 -21.74 65.14 82.28
C ALA A 815 -21.90 64.11 81.14
N ILE A 816 -21.53 64.50 79.92
CA ILE A 816 -21.47 63.60 78.75
C ILE A 816 -20.02 63.20 78.50
N ARG A 817 -19.76 61.89 78.43
CA ARG A 817 -18.42 61.36 78.12
C ARG A 817 -18.38 60.85 76.67
N TYR A 818 -17.48 61.40 75.87
CA TYR A 818 -17.20 60.93 74.52
C TYR A 818 -15.93 60.08 74.50
N ILE A 819 -15.99 58.88 73.93
CA ILE A 819 -14.86 57.95 73.79
C ILE A 819 -14.70 57.60 72.31
N THR A 820 -13.52 57.86 71.74
CA THR A 820 -13.19 57.45 70.37
C THR A 820 -12.11 56.37 70.42
N GLU A 821 -12.35 55.22 69.79
CA GLU A 821 -11.45 54.07 69.73
C GLU A 821 -11.05 53.76 68.28
N GLY A 822 -9.77 53.46 68.06
CA GLY A 822 -9.23 53.13 66.73
C GLY A 822 -8.78 54.34 65.90
N THR A 823 -8.33 54.09 64.67
CA THR A 823 -7.87 55.12 63.74
C THR A 823 -9.07 55.67 62.95
N GLU A 824 -9.29 56.98 63.00
CA GLU A 824 -10.41 57.61 62.29
C GLU A 824 -10.32 57.36 60.77
N LEU A 825 -11.42 56.88 60.19
CA LEU A 825 -11.55 56.56 58.77
C LEU A 825 -12.72 57.36 58.18
N PRO A 826 -12.57 57.95 56.98
CA PRO A 826 -13.63 58.72 56.34
C PRO A 826 -14.82 57.83 55.98
N LEU A 827 -16.04 58.29 56.28
CA LEU A 827 -17.28 57.56 55.99
C LEU A 827 -17.84 57.98 54.62
N ARG A 828 -18.42 57.03 53.89
CA ARG A 828 -19.16 57.35 52.64
C ARG A 828 -20.32 58.29 52.99
N ALA A 829 -20.52 59.38 52.23
CA ALA A 829 -21.47 60.44 52.61
C ALA A 829 -22.88 59.92 52.97
N GLY A 830 -23.50 59.15 52.08
CA GLY A 830 -24.85 58.61 52.33
C GLY A 830 -24.94 57.64 53.52
N VAL A 831 -23.83 57.02 53.93
CA VAL A 831 -23.78 56.16 55.13
C VAL A 831 -23.48 56.99 56.38
N GLY A 832 -22.59 57.98 56.28
CA GLY A 832 -22.27 58.93 57.33
C GLY A 832 -23.47 59.75 57.78
N ASP A 833 -24.30 60.21 56.85
CA ASP A 833 -25.51 60.98 57.17
C ASP A 833 -26.52 60.18 57.98
N GLU A 834 -26.77 58.92 57.59
CA GLU A 834 -27.69 58.05 58.34
C GLU A 834 -27.11 57.70 59.72
N ILE A 835 -25.80 57.51 59.83
CA ILE A 835 -25.12 57.34 61.14
C ILE A 835 -25.34 58.58 62.02
N ILE A 836 -25.13 59.80 61.49
CA ILE A 836 -25.32 61.05 62.24
C ILE A 836 -26.77 61.20 62.70
N GLN A 837 -27.74 60.93 61.81
CA GLN A 837 -29.17 61.04 62.14
C GLN A 837 -29.57 60.05 63.25
N ILE A 838 -29.10 58.80 63.17
CA ILE A 838 -29.33 57.80 64.22
C ILE A 838 -28.64 58.23 65.53
N ALA A 839 -27.41 58.71 65.46
CA ALA A 839 -26.63 59.12 66.62
C ALA A 839 -27.26 60.34 67.35
N CYS A 840 -27.69 61.35 66.60
CA CYS A 840 -28.35 62.53 67.16
C CYS A 840 -29.71 62.16 67.78
N GLU A 841 -30.47 61.27 67.16
CA GLU A 841 -31.74 60.80 67.72
C GLU A 841 -31.53 59.98 69.00
N ALA A 842 -30.56 59.06 69.02
CA ALA A 842 -30.15 58.31 70.20
C ALA A 842 -29.72 59.23 71.35
N LEU A 843 -28.88 60.24 71.04
CA LEU A 843 -28.39 61.21 72.01
C LEU A 843 -29.51 62.12 72.55
N ARG A 844 -30.42 62.60 71.69
CA ARG A 844 -31.60 63.37 72.12
C ARG A 844 -32.49 62.56 73.05
N ASN A 845 -32.72 61.28 72.74
CA ASN A 845 -33.51 60.40 73.59
C ASN A 845 -32.84 60.20 74.95
N ALA A 846 -31.54 59.94 74.98
CA ALA A 846 -30.78 59.85 76.23
C ALA A 846 -30.91 61.13 77.07
N LEU A 847 -30.59 62.30 76.49
CA LEU A 847 -30.61 63.59 77.22
C LEU A 847 -32.01 64.03 77.66
N LYS A 848 -33.06 63.62 76.94
CA LYS A 848 -34.45 63.91 77.32
C LYS A 848 -34.89 63.10 78.55
N HIS A 849 -34.47 61.85 78.64
CA HIS A 849 -35.02 60.88 79.59
C HIS A 849 -34.13 60.59 80.80
N THR A 850 -32.84 60.92 80.76
CA THR A 850 -31.93 60.76 81.90
C THR A 850 -31.50 62.11 82.50
N ARG A 851 -31.27 62.14 83.82
CA ARG A 851 -30.49 63.19 84.50
C ARG A 851 -29.10 62.68 84.94
N GLY A 852 -28.81 61.40 84.72
CA GLY A 852 -27.55 60.73 85.05
C GLY A 852 -26.49 60.89 83.95
N ARG A 853 -25.46 60.05 83.99
CA ARG A 853 -24.38 60.12 83.00
C ARG A 853 -24.83 59.56 81.65
N VAL A 854 -24.36 60.20 80.57
CA VAL A 854 -24.50 59.68 79.20
C VAL A 854 -23.11 59.45 78.62
N GLU A 855 -22.88 58.27 78.05
CA GLU A 855 -21.63 57.90 77.38
C GLU A 855 -21.88 57.64 75.89
N VAL A 856 -21.06 58.25 75.04
CA VAL A 856 -21.08 58.04 73.58
C VAL A 856 -19.72 57.51 73.16
N ARG A 857 -19.71 56.32 72.56
CA ARG A 857 -18.50 55.65 72.08
C ARG A 857 -18.55 55.41 70.56
N LEU A 858 -17.49 55.83 69.88
CA LEU A 858 -17.29 55.66 68.44
C LEU A 858 -16.06 54.77 68.22
N SER A 859 -16.21 53.64 67.54
CA SER A 859 -15.12 52.70 67.26
C SER A 859 -14.91 52.54 65.75
N TYR A 860 -13.70 52.81 65.30
CA TYR A 860 -13.27 52.74 63.90
C TYR A 860 -12.31 51.56 63.71
N THR A 861 -12.76 50.52 62.99
CA THR A 861 -11.92 49.38 62.60
C THR A 861 -12.04 49.14 61.10
N SER A 862 -11.06 48.52 60.45
CA SER A 862 -11.10 48.27 59.00
C SER A 862 -12.32 47.46 58.54
N ASN A 863 -12.91 46.66 59.44
CA ASN A 863 -13.96 45.70 59.11
C ASN A 863 -15.35 46.13 59.59
N VAL A 864 -15.46 47.03 60.58
CA VAL A 864 -16.73 47.54 61.10
C VAL A 864 -16.56 48.94 61.70
N PHE A 865 -17.56 49.78 61.50
CA PHE A 865 -17.79 50.99 62.30
C PHE A 865 -18.84 50.68 63.38
N THR A 866 -18.59 51.06 64.63
CA THR A 866 -19.56 50.89 65.72
C THR A 866 -19.83 52.22 66.42
N LEU A 867 -21.10 52.56 66.55
CA LEU A 867 -21.60 53.64 67.41
C LEU A 867 -22.31 53.01 68.61
N HIS A 868 -22.01 53.52 69.80
CA HIS A 868 -22.62 53.07 71.04
C HIS A 868 -22.99 54.28 71.90
N VAL A 869 -24.24 54.33 72.37
CA VAL A 869 -24.79 55.39 73.23
C VAL A 869 -25.43 54.72 74.43
N GLU A 870 -25.02 55.11 75.63
CA GLU A 870 -25.49 54.53 76.89
C GLU A 870 -25.91 55.63 77.87
N ASP A 871 -27.07 55.49 78.49
CA ASP A 871 -27.59 56.40 79.52
C ASP A 871 -27.99 55.67 80.80
N GLU A 872 -27.96 56.38 81.93
CA GLU A 872 -28.40 55.89 83.25
C GLU A 872 -29.87 56.29 83.55
N GLY A 873 -30.73 56.34 82.54
CA GLY A 873 -32.15 56.69 82.69
C GLY A 873 -33.04 55.56 83.25
N PRO A 874 -34.36 55.81 83.38
CA PRO A 874 -35.32 54.83 83.89
C PRO A 874 -35.54 53.61 82.95
N GLY A 875 -34.94 53.62 81.76
CA GLY A 875 -35.12 52.60 80.74
C GLY A 875 -36.40 52.78 79.91
N ILE A 876 -36.53 51.97 78.87
CA ILE A 876 -37.63 51.93 77.91
C ILE A 876 -38.36 50.60 78.10
N THR A 877 -39.67 50.65 78.34
CA THR A 877 -40.50 49.44 78.47
C THR A 877 -40.60 48.68 77.14
N GLN A 878 -40.66 47.34 77.20
CA GLN A 878 -40.68 46.45 76.03
C GLN A 878 -41.70 46.81 74.93
N PRO A 879 -42.96 47.21 75.23
CA PRO A 879 -43.93 47.57 74.17
C PRO A 879 -43.49 48.77 73.33
N ILE A 880 -42.77 49.72 73.93
CA ILE A 880 -42.23 50.91 73.26
C ILE A 880 -41.02 50.55 72.41
N LEU A 881 -40.21 49.58 72.84
CA LEU A 881 -39.09 49.06 72.05
C LEU A 881 -39.60 48.33 70.79
N ASP A 882 -40.72 47.61 70.87
CA ASP A 882 -41.21 46.82 69.75
C ASP A 882 -41.93 47.68 68.70
N ALA A 883 -42.88 48.53 69.13
CA ALA A 883 -43.77 49.28 68.24
C ALA A 883 -43.50 50.79 68.16
N GLY A 884 -42.65 51.34 69.04
CA GLY A 884 -42.50 52.79 69.21
C GLY A 884 -43.68 53.42 69.98
N VAL A 885 -43.67 54.74 70.11
CA VAL A 885 -44.77 55.50 70.72
C VAL A 885 -45.65 56.09 69.60
N PRO A 886 -46.99 55.93 69.63
CA PRO A 886 -47.88 56.53 68.64
C PRO A 886 -47.65 58.05 68.54
N GLY A 887 -47.35 58.55 67.34
CA GLY A 887 -47.04 59.98 67.09
C GLY A 887 -45.56 60.36 67.24
N HIS A 888 -44.68 59.45 67.67
CA HIS A 888 -43.23 59.67 67.75
C HIS A 888 -42.45 58.59 66.99
N PHE A 889 -41.73 59.01 65.95
CA PHE A 889 -41.06 58.10 65.00
C PHE A 889 -39.58 57.81 65.33
N GLY A 890 -39.10 58.15 66.53
CA GLY A 890 -37.66 58.06 66.88
C GLY A 890 -37.07 56.65 66.68
N ILE A 891 -37.61 55.63 67.36
CA ILE A 891 -37.08 54.25 67.31
C ILE A 891 -37.32 53.59 65.95
N VAL A 892 -38.53 53.72 65.40
CA VAL A 892 -38.90 53.17 64.09
C VAL A 892 -38.02 53.77 62.99
N GLY A 893 -37.85 55.10 63.01
CA GLY A 893 -36.99 55.80 62.08
C GLY A 893 -35.52 55.40 62.20
N MET A 894 -34.99 55.19 63.42
CA MET A 894 -33.63 54.67 63.60
C MET A 894 -33.46 53.27 62.99
N ARG A 895 -34.44 52.37 63.13
CA ARG A 895 -34.40 51.01 62.54
C ARG A 895 -34.43 51.05 61.01
N GLU A 896 -35.31 51.85 60.41
CA GLU A 896 -35.40 52.00 58.96
C GLU A 896 -34.11 52.58 58.34
N ARG A 897 -33.51 53.57 59.02
CA ARG A 897 -32.24 54.15 58.60
C ARG A 897 -31.09 53.15 58.71
N ALA A 898 -31.03 52.39 59.80
CA ALA A 898 -30.02 51.33 59.96
C ALA A 898 -30.14 50.27 58.86
N SER A 899 -31.38 49.85 58.52
CA SER A 899 -31.61 48.90 57.43
C SER A 899 -31.17 49.43 56.06
N ARG A 900 -31.33 50.73 55.79
CA ARG A 900 -30.90 51.36 54.51
C ARG A 900 -29.39 51.27 54.29
N ILE A 901 -28.60 51.32 55.35
CA ILE A 901 -27.14 51.23 55.28
C ILE A 901 -26.60 49.83 55.60
N ALA A 902 -27.48 48.81 55.60
CA ALA A 902 -27.18 47.43 55.98
C ALA A 902 -26.49 47.32 57.36
N ALA A 903 -26.85 48.21 58.28
CA ALA A 903 -26.34 48.24 59.64
C ALA A 903 -27.26 47.47 60.59
N THR A 904 -26.66 46.86 61.61
CA THR A 904 -27.39 46.21 62.70
C THR A 904 -27.56 47.20 63.84
N LEU A 905 -28.80 47.58 64.13
CA LEU A 905 -29.16 48.42 65.28
C LEU A 905 -29.74 47.53 66.40
N THR A 906 -29.10 47.60 67.56
CA THR A 906 -29.50 46.90 68.78
C THR A 906 -29.81 47.93 69.87
N ILE A 907 -30.99 47.84 70.47
CA ILE A 907 -31.41 48.69 71.58
C ILE A 907 -31.71 47.77 72.76
N GLU A 908 -30.88 47.86 73.79
CA GLU A 908 -31.05 47.13 75.04
C GLU A 908 -31.48 48.13 76.11
N SER A 909 -32.64 47.92 76.71
CA SER A 909 -33.10 48.75 77.82
C SER A 909 -33.67 47.87 78.92
N LYS A 910 -33.36 48.20 80.17
CA LYS A 910 -33.86 47.49 81.36
C LYS A 910 -34.46 48.52 82.30
N HIS A 911 -35.61 48.19 82.90
CA HIS A 911 -36.26 49.07 83.87
C HIS A 911 -35.28 49.41 84.99
N ASP A 912 -35.08 50.71 85.24
CA ASP A 912 -34.18 51.30 86.25
C ASP A 912 -32.67 51.04 86.05
N ASN A 913 -32.25 50.59 84.87
CA ASN A 913 -30.84 50.32 84.58
C ASN A 913 -30.37 50.87 83.23
N GLY A 914 -30.99 51.97 82.76
CA GLY A 914 -30.55 52.71 81.60
C GLY A 914 -30.93 52.13 80.24
N THR A 915 -30.60 52.86 79.18
CA THR A 915 -30.73 52.39 77.79
C THR A 915 -29.38 52.39 77.09
N ARG A 916 -29.11 51.32 76.34
CA ARG A 916 -27.93 51.13 75.52
C ARG A 916 -28.32 50.93 74.07
N ILE A 917 -27.86 51.82 73.21
CA ILE A 917 -28.07 51.78 71.77
C ILE A 917 -26.74 51.47 71.10
N ARG A 918 -26.69 50.41 70.32
CA ARG A 918 -25.50 49.99 69.56
C ARG A 918 -25.84 49.83 68.09
N LEU A 919 -25.15 50.58 67.23
CA LEU A 919 -25.22 50.50 65.77
C LEU A 919 -23.90 49.94 65.23
N VAL A 920 -23.97 48.85 64.46
CA VAL A 920 -22.80 48.22 63.82
C VAL A 920 -22.96 48.27 62.30
N VAL A 921 -22.00 48.90 61.62
CA VAL A 921 -21.98 49.07 60.17
C VAL A 921 -20.81 48.27 59.57
N PRO A 922 -21.02 47.36 58.62
CA PRO A 922 -19.94 46.63 57.95
C PRO A 922 -18.95 47.56 57.24
N GLY A 923 -17.65 47.27 57.31
CA GLY A 923 -16.58 48.14 56.81
C GLY A 923 -16.62 48.39 55.30
N HIS A 924 -17.06 47.41 54.50
CA HIS A 924 -17.26 47.58 53.05
C HIS A 924 -18.44 48.52 52.70
N MET A 925 -19.37 48.71 53.63
CA MET A 925 -20.45 49.70 53.54
C MET A 925 -20.01 51.05 54.11
N ALA A 926 -19.34 51.05 55.26
CA ALA A 926 -18.92 52.27 55.96
C ALA A 926 -17.81 53.05 55.24
N TYR A 927 -16.83 52.37 54.64
CA TYR A 927 -15.60 52.98 54.12
C TYR A 927 -15.47 52.90 52.59
N PRO A 928 -14.81 53.87 51.93
CA PRO A 928 -14.41 53.76 50.52
C PRO A 928 -13.30 52.69 50.36
N ASP A 929 -13.33 51.92 49.26
CA ASP A 929 -12.49 50.73 49.00
C ASP A 929 -11.03 50.80 49.50
N HIS A 930 -10.78 50.28 50.71
CA HIS A 930 -9.43 50.03 51.20
C HIS A 930 -8.94 48.70 50.62
N LYS A 931 -8.26 48.80 49.47
CA LYS A 931 -7.65 47.73 48.66
C LYS A 931 -7.37 46.41 49.41
N ALA A 932 -8.21 45.40 49.18
CA ALA A 932 -7.88 44.01 49.46
C ALA A 932 -6.68 43.56 48.60
N ARG A 933 -5.80 42.74 49.19
CA ARG A 933 -4.45 42.35 48.71
C ARG A 933 -4.44 41.64 47.34
N PRO A 934 -3.30 41.68 46.58
CA PRO A 934 -3.23 41.23 45.21
C PRO A 934 -2.98 39.72 45.04
N SER A 935 -3.43 39.20 43.90
CA SER A 935 -3.47 37.79 43.50
C SER A 935 -2.10 37.17 43.19
N ILE A 936 -2.08 35.85 43.27
CA ILE A 936 -0.99 34.87 43.10
C ILE A 936 -0.05 35.08 41.90
N TRP A 937 -0.44 35.89 40.91
CA TRP A 937 0.31 36.11 39.67
C TRP A 937 1.65 36.84 39.85
N ARG A 938 1.85 37.61 40.92
CA ARG A 938 3.13 38.31 41.18
C ARG A 938 4.21 37.43 41.82
N LYS A 939 3.87 36.23 42.32
CA LYS A 939 4.85 35.27 42.88
C LYS A 939 5.56 34.41 41.83
N LEU A 940 5.01 34.32 40.61
CA LEU A 940 5.60 33.50 39.54
C LEU A 940 6.58 34.28 38.65
N GLN A 941 6.52 35.62 38.64
CA GLN A 941 7.42 36.45 37.82
C GLN A 941 8.83 36.63 38.40
N THR A 942 9.05 36.36 39.70
CA THR A 942 10.37 36.49 40.34
C THR A 942 11.22 35.22 40.33
N ARG A 943 10.72 34.11 39.77
CA ARG A 943 11.46 32.83 39.67
C ARG A 943 12.05 32.54 38.29
N TRP A 944 11.85 33.42 37.31
CA TRP A 944 12.26 33.19 35.91
C TRP A 944 13.32 34.15 35.37
N SER A 945 13.91 35.01 36.23
CA SER A 945 14.91 36.00 35.84
C SER A 945 16.31 35.77 36.42
N SER A 946 16.67 34.54 36.82
CA SER A 946 17.99 34.25 37.42
C SER A 946 18.75 33.06 36.80
N THR A 947 18.44 32.66 35.58
CA THR A 947 19.22 31.65 34.84
C THR A 947 19.29 32.03 33.37
N HIS A 948 20.15 32.99 33.01
CA HIS A 948 20.89 33.09 31.74
C HIS A 948 21.74 34.38 31.74
N ARG A 949 23.06 34.21 31.55
CA ARG A 949 24.22 35.15 31.57
C ARG A 949 25.10 34.84 32.79
N GLN A 950 26.36 34.44 32.67
CA GLN A 950 27.39 34.80 31.68
C GLN A 950 28.45 33.65 31.55
N PRO A 951 29.50 33.75 30.70
CA PRO A 951 30.36 32.62 30.31
C PRO A 951 31.12 31.97 31.48
#